data_AF-A0A084VJI6-F1
#
_entry.id   AF-A0A084VJI6-F1
#
_cell.length_a   1.000
_cell.length_b   1.000
_cell.length_c   1.000
_cell.angle_alpha   90.00
_cell.angle_beta   90.00
_cell.angle_gamma   90.00
#
_symmetry.space_group_name_H-M   'P 1'
#
loop_
_entity.id
_entity.type
_entity.pdbx_description
1 polymer ?
#
loop_
_entity_poly.entity_id
_entity_poly.type
_entity_poly.pdbx_seq_one_letter_code
_entity_poly.pdbx_strand_id
1 'polypeptide(L)'
;MAEARKLYKKNPGSGTEGYLNQLRLSTLYFSRLAATGKPFEIGVEVATAGKFDDIVMYLEEEQQYCLVQAKHKQDETKRIILDDLLKTTTEYSLPKYFDSFVGLKQEEFYQAGRLKYIVIYTNLNVDENVMKVIEPVCPSEDTFLKTLNVKCAGKEPTLYRFNTDCTDFIEQLIDRISPICEVARKLAEQLVQRKKISINPNGVFHEFHNLLVRDVFDLDRQLFREKFLSCDQETSIYVQKFRFLLERTLRSILKMEDFSITDLNQLILSGKLKLLFEPGFLCKLTSQSTKPAKDWIDYRVKRTDVIEFFKHLILAADQPNFIELEAITKVEVFGLKEYVDEYMRVVFDQIDRWIRDGEGVFLNAKDWSTICNNSRARITGKRWLLKSEEYQKNNRASGYIFENNTLIAPLEHFLRSIENDIMLVLASHSAEVCASRVLQALVALEKQFVVFETHCFHDSEDLDSCATFIKNLSNKVLVIVCNEKCCHAALKNIRYKFNTFKNVKLVYITTDNNQGESLEHITLIHRDQFRLGDMREQSRQKLLEKQIMLQNRLVRLSDLLSEEKALSVLNMEFISQLLMDQVEPIVYSFKYQCQLKGQYFSRTFCSDHSLMDEDGFERMMQSNRAIILSDVPGMGKTTFLQCFIERLSSALPDHVICLMHLKFYTETLEEITKLNAQNLSVDDAVYHATKCFFAGSSRLGQELFRNAILNTGKLIVLVDGYDSVIHRYKISVEKASQLFMQHPFRIRNLLIATRPHETQHLCEALPQAKVVSMKPLHEEQRIEFLRSWWKCEESLDACQLMQYLRATYGDWVVGSPFQLKLLAQIYQENRTAFSSFGGLLELYLEKQFYESNHRANHVMGIAQQRMAANTLRQASHEGHCALAAQLSFFPAKPVNMTSFGYLLDIGLIILEGNQVRFEHRVFQDYFAAEALMVGHIFHPDDSRLRDILNDPLNRFLYQFLLHHLGKPKNAHFRARFEGILRQKLASQQTSKGH
;
A
#
# COMPACT_ATOMS: atom_id res chain seq x y z
N MET A 1 -8.46 -52.58 1.17
CA MET A 1 -8.20 -53.20 2.47
C MET A 1 -6.96 -52.53 3.04
N ALA A 2 -7.07 -51.82 4.16
CA ALA A 2 -5.91 -51.19 4.79
C ALA A 2 -5.06 -52.29 5.43
N GLU A 3 -3.77 -52.37 5.08
CA GLU A 3 -2.81 -53.21 5.81
C GLU A 3 -2.88 -52.85 7.29
N ALA A 4 -3.10 -53.85 8.15
CA ALA A 4 -3.13 -53.66 9.59
C ALA A 4 -1.78 -53.09 10.04
N ARG A 5 -1.79 -51.91 10.65
CA ARG A 5 -0.58 -51.22 11.11
C ARG A 5 0.10 -52.02 12.22
N LYS A 6 1.43 -52.09 12.17
CA LYS A 6 2.24 -52.77 13.18
C LYS A 6 2.40 -51.88 14.42
N LEU A 7 1.77 -52.29 15.51
CA LEU A 7 1.78 -51.58 16.79
C LEU A 7 2.93 -52.05 17.69
N TYR A 8 3.42 -51.16 18.55
CA TYR A 8 4.44 -51.48 19.55
C TYR A 8 4.23 -50.68 20.84
N LYS A 9 4.83 -51.16 21.93
CA LYS A 9 4.81 -50.47 23.23
C LYS A 9 5.89 -49.40 23.28
N LYS A 10 5.53 -48.20 23.75
CA LYS A 10 6.49 -47.09 23.94
C LYS A 10 7.09 -47.03 25.34
N ASN A 11 8.33 -46.53 25.42
CA ASN A 11 8.95 -46.12 26.68
C ASN A 11 8.58 -44.67 27.05
N PRO A 12 8.61 -44.29 28.35
CA PRO A 12 8.40 -42.91 28.77
C PRO A 12 9.58 -42.04 28.30
N GLY A 13 9.28 -40.99 27.54
CA GLY A 13 10.27 -40.14 26.88
C GLY A 13 11.20 -39.35 27.82
N SER A 14 12.24 -38.77 27.21
CA SER A 14 13.35 -38.07 27.86
C SER A 14 13.09 -36.56 28.17
N GLY A 15 14.08 -35.86 28.74
CA GLY A 15 14.01 -34.42 29.03
C GLY A 15 13.93 -33.53 27.78
N THR A 16 13.56 -32.25 27.98
CA THR A 16 13.11 -31.33 26.91
C THR A 16 14.07 -31.15 25.72
N GLU A 17 15.39 -31.05 25.95
CA GLU A 17 16.36 -30.85 24.85
C GLU A 17 16.72 -32.14 24.11
N GLY A 18 16.83 -33.26 24.83
CA GLY A 18 17.00 -34.59 24.22
C GLY A 18 15.83 -34.92 23.30
N TYR A 19 14.63 -34.56 23.73
CA TYR A 19 13.41 -34.67 22.94
C TYR A 19 13.46 -33.86 21.63
N LEU A 20 13.90 -32.59 21.68
CA LEU A 20 14.00 -31.77 20.47
C LEU A 20 15.01 -32.36 19.47
N ASN A 21 16.15 -32.85 19.96
CA ASN A 21 17.14 -33.50 19.11
C ASN A 21 16.56 -34.78 18.45
N GLN A 22 15.84 -35.60 19.21
CA GLN A 22 15.15 -36.79 18.70
C GLN A 22 14.09 -36.43 17.65
N LEU A 23 13.25 -35.41 17.89
CA LEU A 23 12.22 -34.96 16.94
C LEU A 23 12.84 -34.54 15.61
N ARG A 24 13.91 -33.72 15.65
CA ARG A 24 14.60 -33.22 14.45
C ARG A 24 15.29 -34.37 13.70
N LEU A 25 15.99 -35.24 14.42
CA LEU A 25 16.69 -36.38 13.84
C LEU A 25 15.71 -37.39 13.20
N SER A 26 14.63 -37.71 13.90
CA SER A 26 13.58 -38.62 13.40
C SER A 26 12.93 -38.08 12.14
N THR A 27 12.66 -36.76 12.08
CA THR A 27 12.09 -36.12 10.89
C THR A 27 13.04 -36.23 9.69
N LEU A 28 14.32 -35.93 9.91
CA LEU A 28 15.34 -36.00 8.86
C LEU A 28 15.50 -37.43 8.34
N TYR A 29 15.63 -38.41 9.23
CA TYR A 29 15.78 -39.82 8.85
C TYR A 29 14.54 -40.35 8.16
N PHE A 30 13.34 -40.00 8.62
CA PHE A 30 12.11 -40.41 7.96
C PHE A 30 12.04 -39.87 6.52
N SER A 31 12.38 -38.58 6.33
CA SER A 31 12.43 -37.97 5.01
C SER A 31 13.47 -38.63 4.09
N ARG A 32 14.69 -38.85 4.60
CA ARG A 32 15.77 -39.42 3.78
C ARG A 32 15.50 -40.88 3.42
N LEU A 33 14.96 -41.68 4.33
CA LEU A 33 14.51 -43.05 4.04
C LEU A 33 13.43 -43.05 2.96
N ALA A 34 12.42 -42.18 3.06
CA ALA A 34 11.40 -42.03 2.03
C ALA A 34 11.98 -41.63 0.67
N ALA A 35 13.03 -40.81 0.64
CA ALA A 35 13.71 -40.41 -0.58
C ALA A 35 14.53 -41.55 -1.23
N THR A 36 14.90 -42.61 -0.50
CA THR A 36 15.61 -43.77 -1.07
C THR A 36 14.73 -44.59 -2.03
N GLY A 37 13.41 -44.48 -1.91
CA GLY A 37 12.45 -45.31 -2.65
C GLY A 37 12.37 -46.78 -2.20
N LYS A 38 13.18 -47.18 -1.21
CA LYS A 38 13.18 -48.54 -0.65
C LYS A 38 12.10 -48.69 0.44
N PRO A 39 11.53 -49.90 0.61
CA PRO A 39 10.56 -50.16 1.68
C PRO A 39 11.24 -50.20 3.06
N PHE A 40 10.62 -49.52 4.04
CA PHE A 40 11.09 -49.44 5.41
C PHE A 40 9.94 -49.20 6.38
N GLU A 41 10.17 -49.56 7.64
CA GLU A 41 9.39 -49.14 8.80
C GLU A 41 10.26 -48.30 9.74
N ILE A 42 9.73 -47.20 10.28
CA ILE A 42 10.40 -46.39 11.32
C ILE A 42 9.51 -46.25 12.55
N GLY A 43 10.09 -46.42 13.73
CA GLY A 43 9.48 -46.28 15.05
C GLY A 43 10.33 -45.41 15.97
N VAL A 44 9.70 -44.85 16.99
CA VAL A 44 10.32 -44.00 18.03
C VAL A 44 9.90 -44.48 19.41
N GLU A 45 10.82 -44.41 20.38
CA GLU A 45 10.63 -44.88 21.77
C GLU A 45 10.22 -46.36 21.85
N VAL A 46 10.74 -47.23 20.98
CA VAL A 46 10.31 -48.63 20.89
C VAL A 46 10.82 -49.45 22.08
N ALA A 47 9.93 -49.86 22.99
CA ALA A 47 10.32 -50.47 24.26
C ALA A 47 11.17 -51.74 24.14
N THR A 48 10.93 -52.55 23.10
CA THR A 48 11.71 -53.79 22.86
C THR A 48 13.16 -53.52 22.48
N ALA A 49 13.50 -52.30 22.06
CA ALA A 49 14.88 -51.91 21.73
C ALA A 49 15.73 -51.55 22.97
N GLY A 50 15.16 -51.63 24.18
CA GLY A 50 15.90 -51.47 25.43
C GLY A 50 16.45 -50.06 25.61
N LYS A 51 17.78 -49.90 25.55
CA LYS A 51 18.51 -48.61 25.64
C LYS A 51 18.83 -47.98 24.29
N PHE A 52 18.24 -48.49 23.21
CA PHE A 52 18.43 -48.01 21.84
C PHE A 52 17.07 -47.71 21.20
N ASP A 53 16.15 -47.22 22.02
CA ASP A 53 14.73 -47.07 21.75
C ASP A 53 14.36 -45.77 21.06
N ASP A 54 15.24 -44.76 21.06
CA ASP A 54 14.93 -43.42 20.54
C ASP A 54 14.41 -43.48 19.09
N ILE A 55 15.10 -44.21 18.20
CA ILE A 55 14.66 -44.45 16.81
C ILE A 55 14.99 -45.89 16.39
N VAL A 56 14.00 -46.62 15.89
CA VAL A 56 14.13 -47.99 15.39
C VAL A 56 13.67 -48.05 13.95
N MET A 57 14.55 -48.49 13.06
CA MET A 57 14.25 -48.63 11.63
C MET A 57 14.34 -50.10 11.24
N TYR A 58 13.39 -50.57 10.45
CA TYR A 58 13.40 -51.88 9.83
C TYR A 58 13.50 -51.70 8.32
N LEU A 59 14.55 -52.25 7.72
CA LEU A 59 14.81 -52.22 6.29
C LEU A 59 14.24 -53.51 5.69
N GLU A 60 13.10 -53.42 5.01
CA GLU A 60 12.34 -54.60 4.58
C GLU A 60 13.09 -55.42 3.52
N GLU A 61 13.80 -54.78 2.59
CA GLU A 61 14.62 -55.49 1.58
C GLU A 61 15.74 -56.31 2.22
N GLU A 62 16.36 -55.78 3.27
CA GLU A 62 17.49 -56.40 3.96
C GLU A 62 17.04 -57.33 5.10
N GLN A 63 15.74 -57.29 5.44
CA GLN A 63 15.15 -58.00 6.57
C GLN A 63 15.87 -57.71 7.89
N GLN A 64 16.35 -56.47 8.06
CA GLN A 64 17.23 -56.08 9.14
C GLN A 64 16.79 -54.80 9.86
N TYR A 65 17.13 -54.71 11.14
CA TYR A 65 16.86 -53.62 12.05
C TYR A 65 18.12 -52.79 12.29
N CYS A 66 17.92 -51.48 12.31
CA CYS A 66 18.92 -50.52 12.72
C CYS A 66 18.35 -49.65 13.84
N LEU A 67 19.08 -49.59 14.95
CA LEU A 67 18.67 -48.89 16.15
C LEU A 67 19.53 -47.64 16.31
N VAL A 68 18.95 -46.52 16.73
CA VAL A 68 19.68 -45.28 16.97
C VAL A 68 19.35 -44.78 18.36
N GLN A 69 20.41 -44.50 19.13
CA GLN A 69 20.34 -43.78 20.38
C GLN A 69 20.87 -42.36 20.18
N ALA A 70 20.02 -41.36 20.28
CA ALA A 70 20.35 -39.95 20.15
C ALA A 70 20.82 -39.38 21.50
N LYS A 71 22.06 -38.92 21.54
CA LYS A 71 22.64 -38.19 22.67
C LYS A 71 22.94 -36.75 22.24
N HIS A 72 22.73 -35.81 23.17
CA HIS A 72 23.02 -34.40 22.96
C HIS A 72 23.64 -33.80 24.21
N LYS A 73 24.67 -32.97 24.03
CA LYS A 73 25.27 -32.13 25.07
C LYS A 73 25.29 -30.68 24.65
N GLN A 74 24.92 -29.78 25.55
CA GLN A 74 24.96 -28.33 25.31
C GLN A 74 26.40 -27.82 25.10
N ASP A 75 27.34 -28.34 25.88
CA ASP A 75 28.76 -27.97 25.78
C ASP A 75 29.49 -28.93 24.83
N GLU A 76 29.61 -28.51 23.57
CA GLU A 76 30.27 -29.27 22.50
C GLU A 76 31.81 -29.24 22.59
N THR A 77 32.39 -28.44 23.49
CA THR A 77 33.85 -28.44 23.70
C THR A 77 34.33 -29.71 24.40
N LYS A 78 33.42 -30.41 25.07
CA LYS A 78 33.69 -31.69 25.72
C LYS A 78 33.91 -32.77 24.68
N ARG A 79 34.76 -33.73 25.03
CA ARG A 79 35.02 -34.91 24.21
C ARG A 79 34.68 -36.16 24.99
N ILE A 80 34.26 -37.19 24.26
CA ILE A 80 34.07 -38.52 24.83
C ILE A 80 35.45 -39.08 25.12
N ILE A 81 35.73 -39.33 26.40
CA ILE A 81 37.00 -39.91 26.85
C ILE A 81 36.87 -41.42 27.09
N LEU A 82 37.99 -42.15 27.06
CA LEU A 82 38.02 -43.61 27.25
C LEU A 82 37.33 -44.04 28.56
N ASP A 83 37.51 -43.24 29.60
CA ASP A 83 36.90 -43.44 30.92
C ASP A 83 35.36 -43.38 30.88
N ASP A 84 34.78 -42.58 29.98
CA ASP A 84 33.33 -42.47 29.83
C ASP A 84 32.73 -43.74 29.20
N LEU A 85 33.52 -44.49 28.44
CA LEU A 85 33.09 -45.73 27.80
C LEU A 85 33.07 -46.91 28.78
N LEU A 86 34.00 -46.95 29.75
CA LEU A 86 34.19 -48.07 30.67
C LEU A 86 33.44 -47.93 32.00
N LYS A 87 32.99 -46.73 32.37
CA LYS A 87 32.19 -46.48 33.58
C LYS A 87 30.74 -46.93 33.39
N THR A 88 30.11 -47.40 34.46
CA THR A 88 28.69 -47.81 34.47
C THR A 88 27.73 -46.67 34.81
N THR A 89 28.21 -45.45 35.01
CA THR A 89 27.39 -44.29 35.44
C THR A 89 27.20 -43.26 34.33
N THR A 90 28.08 -43.23 33.34
CA THR A 90 28.11 -42.25 32.25
C THR A 90 27.05 -42.51 31.18
N GLU A 91 26.86 -41.53 30.30
CA GLU A 91 25.88 -41.58 29.19
C GLU A 91 26.39 -42.37 27.97
N TYR A 92 27.70 -42.55 27.83
CA TYR A 92 28.34 -43.32 26.75
C TYR A 92 28.84 -44.70 27.21
N SER A 93 28.28 -45.20 28.31
CA SER A 93 28.69 -46.44 28.99
C SER A 93 28.50 -47.68 28.10
N LEU A 94 29.60 -48.25 27.61
CA LEU A 94 29.60 -49.53 26.91
C LEU A 94 29.04 -50.67 27.78
N PRO A 95 29.30 -50.74 29.10
CA PRO A 95 28.63 -51.72 29.96
C PRO A 95 27.10 -51.68 29.86
N LYS A 96 26.49 -50.49 29.98
CA LYS A 96 25.02 -50.35 29.88
C LYS A 96 24.50 -50.79 28.51
N TYR A 97 25.23 -50.43 27.46
CA TYR A 97 24.85 -50.78 26.09
C TYR A 97 25.03 -52.28 25.81
N PHE A 98 26.08 -52.89 26.36
CA PHE A 98 26.29 -54.34 26.27
C PHE A 98 25.16 -55.11 26.96
N ASP A 99 24.78 -54.72 28.18
CA ASP A 99 23.66 -55.34 28.90
C ASP A 99 22.36 -55.24 28.10
N SER A 100 22.10 -54.07 27.50
CA SER A 100 20.95 -53.89 26.61
C SER A 100 21.03 -54.76 25.35
N PHE A 101 22.21 -54.90 24.75
CA PHE A 101 22.44 -55.76 23.58
C PHE A 101 22.20 -57.24 23.88
N VAL A 102 22.62 -57.71 25.06
CA VAL A 102 22.31 -59.07 25.51
C VAL A 102 20.81 -59.27 25.65
N GLY A 103 20.08 -58.25 26.14
CA GLY A 103 18.62 -58.23 26.16
C GLY A 103 17.99 -58.30 24.76
N LEU A 104 18.49 -57.50 23.80
CA LEU A 104 18.00 -57.50 22.41
C LEU A 104 18.06 -58.88 21.78
N LYS A 105 19.09 -59.68 22.08
CA LYS A 105 19.22 -61.05 21.55
C LYS A 105 18.10 -61.99 21.99
N GLN A 106 17.41 -61.67 23.08
CA GLN A 106 16.27 -62.46 23.59
C GLN A 106 14.96 -62.08 22.90
N GLU A 107 14.90 -60.91 22.26
CA GLU A 107 13.72 -60.41 21.56
C GLU A 107 13.63 -61.00 20.14
N GLU A 108 12.47 -61.55 19.77
CA GLU A 108 12.26 -62.22 18.47
C GLU A 108 12.52 -61.30 17.26
N PHE A 109 12.35 -59.99 17.42
CA PHE A 109 12.59 -58.99 16.37
C PHE A 109 14.06 -58.95 15.91
N TYR A 110 15.01 -59.15 16.82
CA TYR A 110 16.44 -58.92 16.56
C TYR A 110 17.27 -60.20 16.43
N GLN A 111 16.63 -61.37 16.56
CA GLN A 111 17.26 -62.67 16.42
C GLN A 111 17.64 -63.02 14.97
N ALA A 112 18.39 -64.11 14.78
CA ALA A 112 18.71 -64.69 13.47
C ALA A 112 19.41 -63.73 12.49
N GLY A 113 20.29 -62.85 12.98
CA GLY A 113 21.04 -61.91 12.14
C GLY A 113 20.20 -60.72 11.63
N ARG A 114 19.01 -60.51 12.21
CA ARG A 114 18.14 -59.37 11.89
C ARG A 114 18.63 -58.05 12.48
N LEU A 115 19.52 -58.03 13.46
CA LEU A 115 20.14 -56.79 13.90
C LEU A 115 21.31 -56.43 12.98
N LYS A 116 21.28 -55.24 12.37
CA LYS A 116 22.36 -54.75 11.50
C LYS A 116 23.27 -53.80 12.26
N TYR A 117 22.74 -52.65 12.69
CA TYR A 117 23.52 -51.63 13.39
C TYR A 117 22.81 -51.11 14.65
N ILE A 118 23.63 -50.74 15.64
CA ILE A 118 23.27 -49.92 16.79
C ILE A 118 24.11 -48.65 16.69
N VAL A 119 23.48 -47.51 16.45
CA VAL A 119 24.17 -46.22 16.25
C VAL A 119 23.99 -45.35 17.49
N ILE A 120 25.09 -44.98 18.11
CA ILE A 120 25.10 -43.94 19.14
C ILE A 120 25.37 -42.61 18.42
N TYR A 121 24.33 -41.81 18.22
CA TYR A 121 24.41 -40.51 17.56
C TYR A 121 24.71 -39.43 18.60
N THR A 122 25.77 -38.65 18.42
CA THR A 122 26.13 -37.59 19.35
C THR A 122 26.81 -36.41 18.68
N ASN A 123 26.54 -35.21 19.21
CA ASN A 123 27.19 -33.97 18.80
C ASN A 123 28.58 -33.77 19.41
N LEU A 124 29.03 -34.66 20.30
CA LEU A 124 30.39 -34.58 20.84
C LEU A 124 31.42 -35.25 19.93
N ASN A 125 32.62 -34.69 19.91
CA ASN A 125 33.80 -35.33 19.32
C ASN A 125 34.46 -36.31 20.31
N VAL A 126 35.41 -37.10 19.84
CA VAL A 126 36.13 -38.13 20.60
C VAL A 126 37.54 -37.66 20.99
N ASP A 127 38.07 -38.16 22.11
CA ASP A 127 39.43 -37.88 22.55
C ASP A 127 40.47 -38.77 21.84
N GLU A 128 41.75 -38.36 21.87
CA GLU A 128 42.86 -39.08 21.23
C GLU A 128 43.05 -40.52 21.75
N ASN A 129 42.68 -40.81 23.00
CA ASN A 129 42.76 -42.16 23.56
C ASN A 129 41.61 -43.05 23.09
N VAL A 130 40.41 -42.51 22.92
CA VAL A 130 39.32 -43.24 22.28
C VAL A 130 39.69 -43.56 20.83
N MET A 131 40.34 -42.66 20.09
CA MET A 131 40.81 -42.89 18.71
C MET A 131 41.75 -44.10 18.55
N LYS A 132 42.36 -44.60 19.63
CA LYS A 132 43.21 -45.81 19.61
C LYS A 132 42.40 -47.11 19.62
N VAL A 133 41.12 -47.07 19.99
CA VAL A 133 40.24 -48.24 20.12
C VAL A 133 39.07 -48.22 19.15
N ILE A 134 39.01 -47.22 18.26
CA ILE A 134 37.99 -47.08 17.22
C ILE A 134 38.63 -46.82 15.86
N GLU A 135 37.90 -47.15 14.80
CA GLU A 135 38.32 -46.98 13.41
C GLU A 135 37.20 -46.30 12.61
N PRO A 136 37.55 -45.37 11.69
CA PRO A 136 36.55 -44.69 10.87
C PRO A 136 35.87 -45.67 9.91
N VAL A 137 34.56 -45.52 9.75
CA VAL A 137 33.73 -46.32 8.84
C VAL A 137 33.35 -45.44 7.64
N CYS A 138 33.65 -45.91 6.43
CA CYS A 138 33.29 -45.20 5.21
C CYS A 138 31.78 -45.34 4.95
N PRO A 139 30.98 -44.25 5.03
CA PRO A 139 29.52 -44.36 4.90
C PRO A 139 29.06 -44.72 3.48
N SER A 140 29.90 -44.51 2.45
CA SER A 140 29.52 -44.74 1.05
C SER A 140 29.31 -46.21 0.68
N GLU A 141 29.84 -47.13 1.49
CA GLU A 141 29.75 -48.58 1.26
C GLU A 141 28.41 -49.18 1.69
N ASP A 142 27.62 -48.44 2.48
CA ASP A 142 26.33 -48.89 2.99
C ASP A 142 25.25 -47.82 2.81
N THR A 143 24.16 -48.17 2.12
CA THR A 143 23.08 -47.21 1.79
C THR A 143 22.42 -46.64 3.05
N PHE A 144 22.32 -47.44 4.10
CA PHE A 144 21.74 -47.01 5.36
C PHE A 144 22.68 -46.06 6.11
N LEU A 145 23.96 -46.40 6.25
CA LEU A 145 24.94 -45.49 6.89
C LEU A 145 25.08 -44.17 6.13
N LYS A 146 24.99 -44.19 4.79
CA LYS A 146 24.92 -42.97 3.96
C LYS A 146 23.69 -42.12 4.27
N THR A 147 22.55 -42.76 4.49
CA THR A 147 21.28 -42.08 4.85
C THR A 147 21.39 -41.42 6.23
N LEU A 148 22.06 -42.08 7.18
CA LEU A 148 22.24 -41.61 8.54
C LEU A 148 23.31 -40.53 8.72
N ASN A 149 24.34 -40.52 7.88
CA ASN A 149 25.44 -39.57 8.04
C ASN A 149 24.97 -38.15 7.67
N VAL A 150 25.02 -37.22 8.62
CA VAL A 150 24.53 -35.85 8.42
C VAL A 150 25.73 -34.91 8.33
N LYS A 151 26.01 -34.38 7.14
CA LYS A 151 27.08 -33.38 6.95
C LYS A 151 26.60 -31.99 7.33
N CYS A 152 27.41 -31.23 8.06
CA CYS A 152 27.15 -29.83 8.40
C CYS A 152 28.42 -29.00 8.19
N ALA A 153 28.25 -27.72 7.82
CA ALA A 153 29.38 -26.80 7.72
C ALA A 153 30.00 -26.56 9.11
N GLY A 154 31.32 -26.64 9.21
CA GLY A 154 32.06 -26.37 10.46
C GLY A 154 32.25 -27.57 11.40
N LYS A 155 31.66 -28.73 11.08
CA LYS A 155 31.89 -30.01 11.78
C LYS A 155 32.47 -31.04 10.81
N GLU A 156 33.09 -32.09 11.35
CA GLU A 156 33.53 -33.26 10.59
C GLU A 156 32.81 -34.54 11.08
N PRO A 157 31.51 -34.69 10.78
CA PRO A 157 30.70 -35.81 11.23
C PRO A 157 31.31 -37.13 10.75
N THR A 158 31.71 -37.96 11.71
CA THR A 158 32.44 -39.19 11.44
C THR A 158 31.78 -40.38 12.13
N LEU A 159 31.68 -41.50 11.40
CA LEU A 159 31.18 -42.77 11.92
C LEU A 159 32.37 -43.63 12.32
N TYR A 160 32.32 -44.24 13.49
CA TYR A 160 33.39 -45.07 14.02
C TYR A 160 32.87 -46.45 14.43
N ARG A 161 33.69 -47.47 14.25
CA ARG A 161 33.49 -48.81 14.82
C ARG A 161 34.59 -49.11 15.82
N PHE A 162 34.27 -49.87 16.86
CA PHE A 162 35.28 -50.32 17.82
C PHE A 162 36.17 -51.41 17.20
N ASN A 163 37.49 -51.25 17.33
CA ASN A 163 38.47 -52.19 16.79
C ASN A 163 38.39 -53.52 17.58
N THR A 164 38.14 -54.62 16.87
CA THR A 164 37.98 -55.97 17.46
C THR A 164 39.31 -56.66 17.79
N ASP A 165 40.42 -56.11 17.30
CA ASP A 165 41.79 -56.58 17.50
C ASP A 165 42.46 -55.90 18.72
N CYS A 166 41.87 -54.82 19.25
CA CYS A 166 42.30 -54.17 20.50
C CYS A 166 42.02 -55.04 21.74
N THR A 167 42.85 -56.08 21.91
CA THR A 167 42.65 -57.12 22.92
C THR A 167 42.59 -56.56 24.34
N ASP A 168 43.49 -55.63 24.70
CA ASP A 168 43.54 -55.03 26.04
C ASP A 168 42.26 -54.27 26.40
N PHE A 169 41.69 -53.53 25.44
CA PHE A 169 40.45 -52.77 25.67
C PHE A 169 39.25 -53.71 25.86
N ILE A 170 39.19 -54.78 25.05
CA ILE A 170 38.13 -55.80 25.18
C ILE A 170 38.22 -56.49 26.54
N GLU A 171 39.42 -56.87 27.00
CA GLU A 171 39.57 -57.49 28.32
C GLU A 171 39.23 -56.51 29.46
N GLN A 172 39.59 -55.23 29.34
CA GLN A 172 39.15 -54.20 30.28
C GLN A 172 37.63 -54.07 30.33
N LEU A 173 36.95 -54.10 29.17
CA LEU A 173 35.49 -54.05 29.12
C LEU A 173 34.87 -55.31 29.73
N ILE A 174 35.40 -56.50 29.42
CA ILE A 174 34.97 -57.79 30.01
C ILE A 174 35.08 -57.73 31.54
N ASP A 175 36.17 -57.18 32.07
CA ASP A 175 36.35 -57.01 33.52
C ASP A 175 35.31 -56.07 34.17
N ARG A 176 34.72 -55.15 33.38
CA ARG A 176 33.66 -54.23 33.85
C ARG A 176 32.27 -54.86 33.77
N ILE A 177 31.96 -55.61 32.71
CA ILE A 177 30.63 -56.21 32.45
C ILE A 177 30.46 -57.60 33.06
N SER A 178 31.55 -58.29 33.39
CA SER A 178 31.51 -59.65 33.96
C SER A 178 30.88 -59.64 35.36
N PRO A 179 29.75 -60.35 35.55
CA PRO A 179 29.12 -60.47 36.87
C PRO A 179 30.07 -61.08 37.91
N ILE A 180 30.91 -62.04 37.51
CA ILE A 180 31.93 -62.67 38.38
C ILE A 180 32.93 -61.62 38.89
N CYS A 181 33.38 -60.71 38.01
CA CYS A 181 34.29 -59.62 38.38
C CYS A 181 33.60 -58.61 39.30
N GLU A 182 32.31 -58.32 39.09
CA GLU A 182 31.54 -57.44 39.96
C GLU A 182 31.36 -58.03 41.38
N VAL A 183 31.02 -59.31 41.49
CA VAL A 183 30.90 -60.00 42.79
C VAL A 183 32.23 -59.97 43.54
N ALA A 184 33.34 -60.25 42.85
CA ALA A 184 34.67 -60.26 43.45
C ALA A 184 35.06 -58.87 43.97
N ARG A 185 34.77 -57.82 43.18
CA ARG A 185 35.04 -56.43 43.55
C ARG A 185 34.20 -55.99 44.75
N LYS A 186 32.89 -56.23 44.71
CA LYS A 186 31.99 -55.94 45.83
C LYS A 186 32.40 -56.71 47.08
N LEU A 187 32.80 -57.97 46.97
CA LEU A 187 33.28 -58.75 48.11
C LEU A 187 34.55 -58.14 48.72
N ALA A 188 35.54 -57.79 47.89
CA ALA A 188 36.77 -57.13 48.34
C ALA A 188 36.47 -55.81 49.07
N GLU A 189 35.59 -54.97 48.49
CA GLU A 189 35.16 -53.72 49.11
C GLU A 189 34.50 -53.94 50.47
N GLN A 190 33.61 -54.94 50.60
CA GLN A 190 32.93 -55.25 51.86
C GLN A 190 33.91 -55.73 52.94
N LEU A 191 34.90 -56.55 52.56
CA LEU A 191 35.96 -57.03 53.46
C LEU A 191 36.82 -55.90 54.01
N VAL A 192 37.21 -54.95 53.15
CA VAL A 192 38.07 -53.82 53.52
C VAL A 192 37.29 -52.74 54.26
N GLN A 193 36.09 -52.41 53.79
CA GLN A 193 35.22 -51.40 54.42
C GLN A 193 34.49 -51.93 55.65
N ARG A 194 34.67 -53.22 56.00
CA ARG A 194 34.05 -53.90 57.15
C ARG A 194 32.53 -53.80 57.15
N LYS A 195 31.91 -53.87 55.97
CA LYS A 195 30.47 -53.82 55.79
C LYS A 195 29.88 -55.24 55.76
N LYS A 196 28.59 -55.36 56.12
CA LYS A 196 27.89 -56.66 56.16
C LYS A 196 27.45 -57.07 54.75
N ILE A 197 27.70 -58.32 54.39
CA ILE A 197 27.20 -58.96 53.17
C ILE A 197 25.73 -59.33 53.39
N SER A 198 24.85 -58.84 52.51
CA SER A 198 23.41 -59.02 52.60
C SER A 198 22.80 -59.58 51.30
N ILE A 199 21.67 -60.28 51.44
CA ILE A 199 20.86 -60.78 50.33
C ILE A 199 19.74 -59.77 50.05
N ASN A 200 19.99 -58.85 49.14
CA ASN A 200 18.97 -57.97 48.57
C ASN A 200 18.44 -58.61 47.26
N PRO A 201 17.12 -58.70 47.00
CA PRO A 201 16.57 -59.24 45.75
C PRO A 201 17.21 -58.70 44.47
N ASN A 202 17.70 -57.46 44.48
CA ASN A 202 18.36 -56.81 43.34
C ASN A 202 19.89 -56.67 43.52
N GLY A 203 20.45 -57.33 44.54
CA GLY A 203 21.86 -57.27 44.88
C GLY A 203 22.66 -58.39 44.22
N VAL A 204 23.90 -58.07 43.82
CA VAL A 204 24.83 -59.03 43.19
C VAL A 204 25.07 -60.28 44.05
N PHE A 205 25.09 -60.15 45.38
CA PHE A 205 25.25 -61.29 46.28
C PHE A 205 24.02 -62.21 46.35
N HIS A 206 22.83 -61.75 45.97
CA HIS A 206 21.63 -62.60 45.92
C HIS A 206 21.71 -63.59 44.76
N GLU A 207 22.10 -63.12 43.58
CA GLU A 207 22.23 -63.98 42.40
C GLU A 207 23.37 -65.02 42.55
N PHE A 208 24.43 -64.66 43.29
CA PHE A 208 25.57 -65.54 43.56
C PHE A 208 25.51 -66.27 44.90
N HIS A 209 24.44 -66.11 45.69
CA HIS A 209 24.38 -66.58 47.08
C HIS A 209 24.72 -68.08 47.20
N ASN A 210 24.03 -68.92 46.43
CA ASN A 210 24.24 -70.37 46.45
C ASN A 210 25.66 -70.76 46.05
N LEU A 211 26.23 -70.08 45.05
CA LEU A 211 27.58 -70.36 44.56
C LEU A 211 28.65 -69.94 45.57
N LEU A 212 28.45 -68.78 46.22
CA LEU A 212 29.35 -68.29 47.26
C LEU A 212 29.31 -69.18 48.51
N VAL A 213 28.13 -69.66 48.93
CA VAL A 213 28.00 -70.58 50.06
C VAL A 213 28.57 -71.96 49.74
N ARG A 214 28.36 -72.45 48.52
CA ARG A 214 28.88 -73.76 48.08
C ARG A 214 30.40 -73.76 47.98
N ASP A 215 30.98 -72.77 47.32
CA ASP A 215 32.38 -72.84 46.88
C ASP A 215 33.33 -71.89 47.62
N VAL A 216 32.83 -70.82 48.25
CA VAL A 216 33.68 -69.73 48.77
C VAL A 216 33.65 -69.62 50.29
N PHE A 217 32.47 -69.63 50.91
CA PHE A 217 32.29 -69.38 52.34
C PHE A 217 31.99 -70.65 53.14
N ASP A 218 32.67 -70.78 54.28
CA ASP A 218 32.28 -71.66 55.37
C ASP A 218 31.43 -70.83 56.34
N LEU A 219 30.10 -70.94 56.23
CA LEU A 219 29.17 -70.13 57.03
C LEU A 219 29.22 -70.49 58.52
N ASP A 220 29.54 -71.74 58.86
CA ASP A 220 29.61 -72.20 60.26
C ASP A 220 30.80 -71.56 60.96
N ARG A 221 31.95 -71.50 60.26
CA ARG A 221 33.17 -70.85 60.77
C ARG A 221 33.21 -69.34 60.51
N GLN A 222 32.30 -68.82 59.67
CA GLN A 222 32.32 -67.46 59.13
C GLN A 222 33.68 -67.07 58.54
N LEU A 223 34.27 -68.01 57.79
CA LEU A 223 35.57 -67.87 57.12
C LEU A 223 35.45 -68.28 55.65
N PHE A 224 36.54 -68.11 54.89
CA PHE A 224 36.63 -68.71 53.55
C PHE A 224 36.92 -70.20 53.67
N ARG A 225 36.32 -71.02 52.79
CA ARG A 225 36.58 -72.47 52.75
C ARG A 225 38.04 -72.74 52.41
N GLU A 226 38.67 -73.67 53.11
CA GLU A 226 40.08 -74.05 52.84
C GLU A 226 40.30 -74.47 51.39
N LYS A 227 39.36 -75.23 50.81
CA LYS A 227 39.40 -75.66 49.39
C LYS A 227 39.44 -74.49 48.39
N PHE A 228 38.81 -73.37 48.73
CA PHE A 228 38.85 -72.14 47.92
C PHE A 228 40.22 -71.45 48.02
N LEU A 229 40.81 -71.42 49.21
CA LEU A 229 42.10 -70.78 49.46
C LEU A 229 43.26 -71.56 48.85
N SER A 230 43.28 -72.89 49.02
CA SER A 230 44.37 -73.77 48.58
C SER A 230 44.37 -74.08 47.08
N CYS A 231 43.31 -73.74 46.34
CA CYS A 231 43.17 -73.97 44.90
C CYS A 231 43.33 -75.45 44.49
N ASP A 232 42.42 -76.31 44.95
CA ASP A 232 42.41 -77.75 44.66
C ASP A 232 42.23 -78.05 43.15
N GLN A 233 42.81 -79.15 42.64
CA GLN A 233 42.76 -79.52 41.20
C GLN A 233 41.33 -79.82 40.70
N GLU A 234 40.40 -80.13 41.61
CA GLU A 234 38.98 -80.36 41.29
C GLU A 234 38.13 -79.07 41.25
N THR A 235 38.69 -77.90 41.58
CA THR A 235 37.93 -76.64 41.54
C THR A 235 37.69 -76.14 40.11
N SER A 236 36.46 -75.70 39.83
CA SER A 236 36.10 -75.12 38.54
C SER A 236 37.01 -73.94 38.17
N ILE A 237 37.43 -73.87 36.90
CA ILE A 237 38.26 -72.78 36.35
C ILE A 237 37.63 -71.40 36.61
N TYR A 238 36.30 -71.32 36.71
CA TYR A 238 35.61 -70.06 37.00
C TYR A 238 35.69 -69.65 38.47
N VAL A 239 35.73 -70.61 39.39
CA VAL A 239 35.99 -70.37 40.82
C VAL A 239 37.45 -69.94 41.01
N GLN A 240 38.38 -70.56 40.28
CA GLN A 240 39.78 -70.13 40.25
C GLN A 240 39.93 -68.71 39.68
N LYS A 241 39.17 -68.37 38.64
CA LYS A 241 39.11 -67.00 38.10
C LYS A 241 38.54 -66.03 39.14
N PHE A 242 37.45 -66.37 39.82
CA PHE A 242 36.89 -65.55 40.91
C PHE A 242 37.91 -65.34 42.04
N ARG A 243 38.60 -66.40 42.46
CA ARG A 243 39.70 -66.37 43.45
C ARG A 243 40.80 -65.40 43.02
N PHE A 244 41.33 -65.57 41.80
CA PHE A 244 42.36 -64.68 41.25
C PHE A 244 41.90 -63.22 41.19
N LEU A 245 40.65 -62.96 40.78
CA LEU A 245 40.10 -61.61 40.71
C LEU A 245 39.93 -60.97 42.10
N LEU A 246 39.46 -61.75 43.08
CA LEU A 246 39.34 -61.31 44.47
C LEU A 246 40.73 -60.96 45.03
N GLU A 247 41.72 -61.82 44.78
CA GLU A 247 43.11 -61.61 45.16
C GLU A 247 43.67 -60.33 44.56
N ARG A 248 43.60 -60.19 43.22
CA ARG A 248 44.06 -59.00 42.50
C ARG A 248 43.40 -57.72 43.03
N THR A 249 42.10 -57.77 43.30
CA THR A 249 41.35 -56.61 43.80
C THR A 249 41.79 -56.25 45.22
N LEU A 250 41.97 -57.23 46.09
CA LEU A 250 42.46 -57.01 47.45
C LEU A 250 43.91 -56.50 47.47
N ARG A 251 44.82 -57.04 46.64
CA ARG A 251 46.19 -56.50 46.46
C ARG A 251 46.15 -55.01 46.13
N SER A 252 45.28 -54.65 45.18
CA SER A 252 45.09 -53.27 44.74
C SER A 252 44.54 -52.36 45.84
N ILE A 253 43.46 -52.78 46.54
CA ILE A 253 42.83 -51.95 47.58
C ILE A 253 43.74 -51.81 48.82
N LEU A 254 44.42 -52.89 49.22
CA LEU A 254 45.30 -52.90 50.39
C LEU A 254 46.68 -52.29 50.13
N LYS A 255 47.05 -52.05 48.86
CA LYS A 255 48.39 -51.62 48.44
C LYS A 255 49.49 -52.57 48.95
N MET A 256 49.22 -53.87 48.93
CA MET A 256 50.15 -54.93 49.34
C MET A 256 50.50 -55.78 48.12
N GLU A 257 51.72 -55.59 47.58
CA GLU A 257 52.16 -56.32 46.38
C GLU A 257 52.31 -57.82 46.65
N ASP A 258 52.75 -58.18 47.85
CA ASP A 258 53.00 -59.57 48.28
C ASP A 258 51.76 -60.31 48.83
N PHE A 259 50.56 -59.72 48.79
CA PHE A 259 49.37 -60.34 49.39
C PHE A 259 48.96 -61.62 48.64
N SER A 260 49.00 -62.77 49.31
CA SER A 260 48.46 -64.03 48.81
C SER A 260 47.05 -64.26 49.34
N ILE A 261 46.14 -64.74 48.48
CA ILE A 261 44.78 -65.10 48.93
C ILE A 261 44.77 -66.23 49.95
N THR A 262 45.81 -67.06 50.03
CA THR A 262 45.95 -68.09 51.08
C THR A 262 45.92 -67.51 52.48
N ASP A 263 46.35 -66.26 52.64
CA ASP A 263 46.48 -65.61 53.94
C ASP A 263 45.18 -64.88 54.35
N LEU A 264 44.14 -64.95 53.51
CA LEU A 264 42.89 -64.21 53.68
C LEU A 264 42.21 -64.52 55.03
N ASN A 265 42.14 -65.79 55.43
CA ASN A 265 41.59 -66.19 56.73
C ASN A 265 42.46 -65.66 57.90
N GLN A 266 43.79 -65.64 57.78
CA GLN A 266 44.68 -65.08 58.80
C GLN A 266 44.49 -63.56 58.94
N LEU A 267 44.30 -62.84 57.83
CA LEU A 267 44.00 -61.41 57.85
C LEU A 267 42.64 -61.08 58.49
N ILE A 268 41.66 -61.97 58.32
CA ILE A 268 40.34 -61.84 58.98
C ILE A 268 40.48 -62.10 60.49
N LEU A 269 41.16 -63.18 60.88
CA LEU A 269 41.37 -63.54 62.28
C LEU A 269 42.22 -62.52 63.05
N SER A 270 43.21 -61.92 62.39
CA SER A 270 44.02 -60.82 62.95
C SER A 270 43.29 -59.47 62.97
N GLY A 271 42.06 -59.40 62.45
CA GLY A 271 41.22 -58.19 62.43
C GLY A 271 41.61 -57.15 61.38
N LYS A 272 42.60 -57.43 60.52
CA LYS A 272 43.00 -56.55 59.42
C LYS A 272 41.90 -56.43 58.35
N LEU A 273 41.21 -57.54 58.06
CA LEU A 273 39.99 -57.59 57.25
C LEU A 273 38.83 -58.05 58.11
N LYS A 274 37.58 -57.80 57.67
CA LYS A 274 36.41 -58.28 58.40
C LYS A 274 35.37 -58.87 57.45
N LEU A 275 35.13 -60.16 57.58
CA LEU A 275 34.02 -60.84 56.93
C LEU A 275 32.79 -60.77 57.85
N LEU A 276 31.74 -60.10 57.40
CA LEU A 276 30.51 -59.92 58.17
C LEU A 276 29.31 -60.31 57.31
N PHE A 277 28.38 -61.07 57.89
CA PHE A 277 27.13 -61.45 57.24
C PHE A 277 25.93 -60.82 57.94
N GLU A 278 24.90 -60.43 57.18
CA GLU A 278 23.58 -60.17 57.76
C GLU A 278 22.86 -61.48 58.11
N PRO A 279 21.98 -61.49 59.13
CA PRO A 279 21.24 -62.70 59.53
C PRO A 279 20.50 -63.38 58.37
N GLY A 280 19.93 -62.59 57.44
CA GLY A 280 19.25 -63.11 56.27
C GLY A 280 20.16 -63.84 55.26
N PHE A 281 21.46 -63.59 55.28
CA PHE A 281 22.44 -64.29 54.45
C PHE A 281 22.78 -65.68 55.01
N LEU A 282 22.74 -65.82 56.34
CA LEU A 282 23.04 -67.06 57.08
C LEU A 282 21.87 -68.05 57.06
N CYS A 283 20.63 -67.56 57.06
CA CYS A 283 19.43 -68.40 57.22
C CYS A 283 18.75 -68.86 55.92
N LYS A 284 19.12 -68.33 54.75
CA LYS A 284 18.51 -68.72 53.47
C LYS A 284 19.30 -69.84 52.79
N LEU A 285 18.94 -71.11 53.00
CA LEU A 285 19.05 -72.07 51.89
C LEU A 285 17.90 -71.70 50.94
N THR A 286 18.20 -71.15 49.77
CA THR A 286 17.13 -70.73 48.84
C THR A 286 16.23 -71.91 48.54
N SER A 287 14.96 -71.76 48.91
CA SER A 287 13.87 -72.64 48.54
C SER A 287 13.77 -72.70 47.01
N GLN A 288 13.49 -73.90 46.51
CA GLN A 288 13.43 -74.29 45.10
C GLN A 288 12.70 -73.24 44.25
N SER A 289 13.45 -72.50 43.44
CA SER A 289 12.88 -71.75 42.31
C SER A 289 12.74 -72.71 41.13
N THR A 290 11.64 -72.60 40.38
CA THR A 290 11.35 -73.36 39.15
C THR A 290 12.31 -73.09 37.98
N LYS A 291 13.37 -72.28 38.17
CA LYS A 291 14.42 -72.02 37.18
C LYS A 291 15.62 -72.94 37.42
N PRO A 292 16.28 -73.45 36.35
CA PRO A 292 17.47 -74.28 36.48
C PRO A 292 18.54 -73.55 37.30
N ALA A 293 19.20 -74.26 38.21
CA ALA A 293 20.25 -73.71 39.05
C ALA A 293 21.42 -73.25 38.17
N LYS A 294 21.66 -71.93 38.10
CA LYS A 294 22.81 -71.36 37.40
C LYS A 294 24.11 -71.73 38.12
N ASP A 295 25.12 -72.13 37.38
CA ASP A 295 26.49 -72.37 37.86
C ASP A 295 27.44 -71.22 37.46
N TRP A 296 28.68 -71.20 37.96
CA TRP A 296 29.64 -70.15 37.65
C TRP A 296 29.87 -69.93 36.15
N ILE A 297 29.74 -70.98 35.32
CA ILE A 297 29.88 -70.90 33.86
C ILE A 297 28.81 -70.04 33.20
N ASP A 298 27.61 -69.97 33.79
CA ASP A 298 26.47 -69.24 33.22
C ASP A 298 26.61 -67.72 33.36
N TYR A 299 27.55 -67.27 34.19
CA TYR A 299 27.89 -65.85 34.37
C TYR A 299 29.12 -65.43 33.56
N ARG A 300 29.62 -66.31 32.69
CA ARG A 300 30.75 -66.00 31.82
C ARG A 300 30.33 -65.06 30.71
N VAL A 301 30.99 -63.92 30.61
CA VAL A 301 31.02 -63.11 29.40
C VAL A 301 32.10 -63.64 28.47
N LYS A 302 31.74 -64.05 27.25
CA LYS A 302 32.73 -64.51 26.27
C LYS A 302 33.24 -63.32 25.47
N ARG A 303 34.52 -63.37 25.12
CA ARG A 303 35.14 -62.40 24.21
C ARG A 303 34.42 -62.31 22.87
N THR A 304 33.90 -63.44 22.38
CA THR A 304 33.10 -63.50 21.15
C THR A 304 31.84 -62.65 21.24
N ASP A 305 31.21 -62.56 22.41
CA ASP A 305 29.96 -61.80 22.60
C ASP A 305 30.24 -60.29 22.55
N VAL A 306 31.38 -59.85 23.10
CA VAL A 306 31.83 -58.45 23.02
C VAL A 306 32.23 -58.08 21.61
N ILE A 307 32.94 -58.97 20.90
CA ILE A 307 33.30 -58.77 19.49
C ILE A 307 32.03 -58.66 18.63
N GLU A 308 31.03 -59.51 18.86
CA GLU A 308 29.76 -59.45 18.16
C GLU A 308 29.02 -58.13 18.45
N PHE A 309 28.98 -57.69 19.70
CA PHE A 309 28.44 -56.39 20.07
C PHE A 309 29.14 -55.25 19.30
N PHE A 310 30.48 -55.24 19.25
CA PHE A 310 31.25 -54.22 18.53
C PHE A 310 31.05 -54.25 17.02
N LYS A 311 30.71 -55.40 16.42
CA LYS A 311 30.36 -55.48 14.99
C LYS A 311 29.09 -54.70 14.66
N HIS A 312 28.11 -54.70 15.57
CA HIS A 312 26.85 -53.98 15.40
C HIS A 312 26.94 -52.52 15.85
N LEU A 313 27.79 -52.21 16.85
CA LEU A 313 27.88 -50.87 17.42
C LEU A 313 28.66 -49.89 16.53
N ILE A 314 28.04 -48.75 16.25
CA ILE A 314 28.62 -47.60 15.54
C ILE A 314 28.51 -46.38 16.45
N LEU A 315 29.62 -45.66 16.61
CA LEU A 315 29.63 -44.35 17.26
C LEU A 315 29.65 -43.26 16.19
N ALA A 316 28.57 -42.50 16.05
CA ALA A 316 28.48 -41.36 15.16
C ALA A 316 28.80 -40.10 15.97
N ALA A 317 30.05 -39.63 15.85
CA ALA A 317 30.59 -38.51 16.62
C ALA A 317 30.64 -37.22 15.78
N ASP A 318 30.76 -36.09 16.47
CA ASP A 318 30.76 -34.74 15.91
C ASP A 318 29.56 -34.46 14.99
N GLN A 319 28.41 -35.03 15.34
CA GLN A 319 27.19 -34.91 14.55
C GLN A 319 26.49 -33.56 14.78
N PRO A 320 25.61 -33.14 13.85
CA PRO A 320 24.83 -31.92 14.02
C PRO A 320 23.94 -31.94 15.27
N ASN A 321 23.88 -30.81 15.98
CA ASN A 321 22.94 -30.58 17.09
C ASN A 321 21.54 -30.23 16.58
N PHE A 322 20.57 -30.07 17.49
CA PHE A 322 19.17 -29.84 17.10
C PHE A 322 18.93 -28.57 16.28
N ILE A 323 19.73 -27.50 16.46
CA ILE A 323 19.63 -26.25 15.70
C ILE A 323 20.15 -26.47 14.27
N GLU A 324 21.31 -27.12 14.15
CA GLU A 324 21.91 -27.47 12.88
C GLU A 324 21.04 -28.45 12.09
N LEU A 325 20.47 -29.46 12.77
CA LEU A 325 19.51 -30.40 12.19
C LEU A 325 18.27 -29.70 11.66
N GLU A 326 17.76 -28.67 12.35
CA GLU A 326 16.63 -27.87 11.86
C GLU A 326 16.98 -27.15 10.57
N ALA A 327 18.14 -26.49 10.50
CA ALA A 327 18.61 -25.82 9.30
C ALA A 327 18.79 -26.79 8.11
N ILE A 328 19.37 -27.98 8.38
CA ILE A 328 19.56 -29.03 7.37
C ILE A 328 18.21 -29.55 6.89
N THR A 329 17.29 -29.86 7.81
CA THR A 329 15.94 -30.33 7.48
C THR A 329 15.20 -29.29 6.63
N LYS A 330 15.34 -28.01 6.97
CA LYS A 330 14.75 -26.90 6.22
C LYS A 330 15.15 -26.93 4.75
N VAL A 331 16.45 -27.12 4.47
CA VAL A 331 16.97 -27.13 3.10
C VAL A 331 16.69 -28.46 2.39
N GLU A 332 17.00 -29.60 3.01
CA GLU A 332 16.91 -30.92 2.37
C GLU A 332 15.47 -31.38 2.15
N VAL A 333 14.58 -31.11 3.11
CA VAL A 333 13.21 -31.63 3.08
C VAL A 333 12.24 -30.66 2.43
N PHE A 334 12.40 -29.36 2.71
CA PHE A 334 11.41 -28.34 2.36
C PHE A 334 11.88 -27.40 1.23
N GLY A 335 13.19 -27.35 0.96
CA GLY A 335 13.79 -26.46 -0.04
C GLY A 335 13.73 -24.97 0.34
N LEU A 336 14.12 -24.09 -0.58
CA LEU A 336 14.09 -22.62 -0.40
C LEU A 336 12.80 -22.01 -0.96
N LYS A 337 11.64 -22.51 -0.54
CA LYS A 337 10.33 -21.98 -0.98
C LYS A 337 9.85 -20.83 -0.08
N GLU A 338 8.92 -20.03 -0.58
CA GLU A 338 8.13 -19.16 0.29
C GLU A 338 7.36 -20.01 1.31
N TYR A 339 7.21 -19.53 2.54
CA TYR A 339 6.48 -20.20 3.64
C TYR A 339 7.09 -21.51 4.18
N VAL A 340 8.36 -21.79 3.89
CA VAL A 340 9.04 -23.01 4.39
C VAL A 340 8.93 -23.17 5.91
N ASP A 341 9.04 -22.09 6.67
CA ASP A 341 8.94 -22.14 8.14
C ASP A 341 7.55 -22.59 8.63
N GLU A 342 6.47 -22.14 7.97
CA GLU A 342 5.12 -22.57 8.33
C GLU A 342 4.88 -24.02 7.93
N TYR A 343 5.35 -24.44 6.75
CA TYR A 343 5.24 -25.82 6.29
C TYR A 343 6.01 -26.78 7.19
N MET A 344 7.25 -26.44 7.54
CA MET A 344 8.10 -27.18 8.46
C MET A 344 7.44 -27.34 9.83
N ARG A 345 6.85 -26.27 10.39
CA ARG A 345 6.12 -26.34 11.66
C ARG A 345 4.96 -27.33 11.60
N VAL A 346 4.16 -27.32 10.54
CA VAL A 346 3.00 -28.25 10.42
C VAL A 346 3.45 -29.70 10.29
N VAL A 347 4.57 -29.97 9.61
CA VAL A 347 5.16 -31.31 9.54
C VAL A 347 5.69 -31.73 10.91
N PHE A 348 6.46 -30.87 11.59
CA PHE A 348 6.95 -31.14 12.93
C PHE A 348 5.81 -31.38 13.93
N ASP A 349 4.70 -30.64 13.85
CA ASP A 349 3.53 -30.88 14.70
C ASP A 349 2.94 -32.29 14.51
N GLN A 350 2.95 -32.83 13.29
CA GLN A 350 2.44 -34.19 13.03
C GLN A 350 3.40 -35.25 13.56
N ILE A 351 4.71 -35.04 13.40
CA ILE A 351 5.74 -35.96 13.90
C ILE A 351 5.82 -35.90 15.43
N ASP A 352 5.70 -34.71 16.03
CA ASP A 352 5.63 -34.51 17.48
C ASP A 352 4.46 -35.28 18.10
N ARG A 353 3.27 -35.22 17.47
CA ARG A 353 2.13 -36.07 17.87
C ARG A 353 2.46 -37.54 17.78
N TRP A 354 3.03 -37.98 16.66
CA TRP A 354 3.45 -39.39 16.50
C TRP A 354 4.45 -39.83 17.58
N ILE A 355 5.38 -38.97 18.01
CA ILE A 355 6.30 -39.30 19.11
C ILE A 355 5.56 -39.35 20.45
N ARG A 356 4.66 -38.39 20.74
CA ARG A 356 3.95 -38.28 22.02
C ARG A 356 2.78 -39.23 22.22
N ASP A 357 2.22 -39.79 21.16
CA ASP A 357 1.07 -40.71 21.23
C ASP A 357 1.41 -41.92 22.12
N GLY A 358 0.45 -42.32 22.97
CA GLY A 358 0.68 -43.35 24.00
C GLY A 358 0.91 -44.76 23.47
N GLU A 359 0.35 -45.08 22.29
CA GLU A 359 0.63 -46.32 21.55
C GLU A 359 1.60 -46.04 20.41
N GLY A 360 2.59 -46.92 20.22
CA GLY A 360 3.56 -46.81 19.14
C GLY A 360 3.07 -47.42 17.85
N VAL A 361 3.29 -46.72 16.74
CA VAL A 361 2.94 -47.17 15.39
C VAL A 361 4.16 -47.02 14.50
N PHE A 362 4.54 -48.09 13.80
CA PHE A 362 5.57 -47.99 12.77
C PHE A 362 5.04 -47.24 11.54
N LEU A 363 5.82 -46.30 11.02
CA LEU A 363 5.50 -45.50 9.83
C LEU A 363 6.37 -45.88 8.64
N ASN A 364 5.88 -45.65 7.42
CA ASN A 364 6.60 -45.95 6.17
C ASN A 364 6.55 -44.80 5.16
N ALA A 365 7.08 -45.02 3.95
CA ALA A 365 7.13 -44.02 2.89
C ALA A 365 5.73 -43.44 2.49
N LYS A 366 4.65 -44.23 2.55
CA LYS A 366 3.29 -43.75 2.27
C LYS A 366 2.81 -42.78 3.35
N ASP A 367 3.14 -43.06 4.61
CA ASP A 367 2.81 -42.17 5.73
C ASP A 367 3.57 -40.84 5.61
N TRP A 368 4.85 -40.88 5.23
CA TRP A 368 5.62 -39.66 4.94
C TRP A 368 4.97 -38.79 3.88
N SER A 369 4.58 -39.40 2.74
CA SER A 369 3.87 -38.72 1.66
C SER A 369 2.55 -38.11 2.15
N THR A 370 1.81 -38.85 2.98
CA THR A 370 0.55 -38.39 3.57
C THR A 370 0.75 -37.18 4.49
N ILE A 371 1.75 -37.23 5.38
CA ILE A 371 2.10 -36.11 6.27
C ILE A 371 2.44 -34.86 5.45
N CYS A 372 3.29 -35.01 4.42
CA CYS A 372 3.68 -33.91 3.53
C CYS A 372 2.47 -33.33 2.78
N ASN A 373 1.67 -34.18 2.14
CA ASN A 373 0.50 -33.75 1.38
C ASN A 373 -0.54 -33.05 2.26
N ASN A 374 -0.83 -33.58 3.45
CA ASN A 374 -1.75 -32.97 4.41
C ASN A 374 -1.23 -31.62 4.91
N SER A 375 0.07 -31.54 5.19
CA SER A 375 0.73 -30.30 5.63
C SER A 375 0.64 -29.24 4.54
N ARG A 376 0.85 -29.63 3.27
CA ARG A 376 0.83 -28.73 2.12
C ARG A 376 -0.59 -28.23 1.88
N ALA A 377 -1.57 -29.13 1.90
CA ALA A 377 -2.98 -28.79 1.77
C ALA A 377 -3.43 -27.80 2.86
N ARG A 378 -2.96 -27.96 4.10
CA ARG A 378 -3.28 -27.07 5.22
C ARG A 378 -2.70 -25.65 5.03
N ILE A 379 -1.42 -25.55 4.64
CA ILE A 379 -0.78 -24.25 4.37
C ILE A 379 -1.42 -23.56 3.17
N THR A 380 -1.60 -24.29 2.06
CA THR A 380 -2.31 -23.81 0.89
C THR A 380 -3.71 -23.30 1.25
N GLY A 381 -4.48 -24.07 2.02
CA GLY A 381 -5.82 -23.65 2.43
C GLY A 381 -5.82 -22.38 3.28
N LYS A 382 -4.87 -22.24 4.21
CA LYS A 382 -4.69 -21.00 5.00
C LYS A 382 -4.37 -19.81 4.09
N ARG A 383 -3.46 -19.97 3.12
CA ARG A 383 -3.11 -18.91 2.15
C ARG A 383 -4.33 -18.43 1.37
N TRP A 384 -5.16 -19.34 0.87
CA TRP A 384 -6.36 -18.97 0.13
C TRP A 384 -7.43 -18.32 1.03
N LEU A 385 -7.61 -18.78 2.26
CA LEU A 385 -8.52 -18.10 3.21
C LEU A 385 -8.06 -16.66 3.49
N LEU A 386 -6.75 -16.44 3.68
CA LEU A 386 -6.20 -15.09 3.88
C LEU A 386 -6.42 -14.18 2.67
N LYS A 387 -6.19 -14.67 1.43
CA LYS A 387 -6.50 -13.91 0.20
C LYS A 387 -7.98 -13.49 0.15
N SER A 388 -8.88 -14.36 0.63
CA SER A 388 -10.30 -14.06 0.67
C SER A 388 -10.67 -12.99 1.72
N GLU A 389 -10.03 -13.02 2.89
CA GLU A 389 -10.20 -11.96 3.90
C GLU A 389 -9.61 -10.62 3.44
N GLU A 390 -8.47 -10.67 2.76
CA GLU A 390 -7.81 -9.50 2.19
C GLU A 390 -8.70 -8.81 1.15
N TYR A 391 -9.32 -9.59 0.24
CA TYR A 391 -10.30 -9.04 -0.70
C TYR A 391 -11.44 -8.29 0.03
N GLN A 392 -12.00 -8.90 1.07
CA GLN A 392 -13.11 -8.29 1.82
C GLN A 392 -12.71 -6.99 2.50
N LYS A 393 -11.48 -6.90 3.04
CA LYS A 393 -10.92 -5.70 3.66
C LYS A 393 -10.61 -4.60 2.64
N ASN A 394 -10.08 -4.97 1.47
CA ASN A 394 -9.64 -4.03 0.45
C ASN A 394 -10.78 -3.53 -0.45
N ASN A 395 -11.87 -4.28 -0.56
CA ASN A 395 -13.05 -3.85 -1.30
C ASN A 395 -13.74 -2.69 -0.56
N ARG A 396 -13.68 -1.49 -1.17
CA ARG A 396 -14.23 -0.24 -0.61
C ARG A 396 -15.74 -0.28 -0.39
N ALA A 397 -16.46 -1.10 -1.15
CA ALA A 397 -17.91 -1.26 -1.02
C ALA A 397 -18.31 -2.16 0.17
N SER A 398 -17.40 -2.94 0.77
CA SER A 398 -17.69 -3.82 1.92
C SER A 398 -18.18 -3.06 3.16
N GLY A 399 -17.85 -1.78 3.29
CA GLY A 399 -18.23 -0.93 4.42
C GLY A 399 -19.61 -0.29 4.33
N TYR A 400 -20.48 -0.71 3.39
CA TYR A 400 -21.81 -0.17 3.15
C TYR A 400 -22.85 -1.29 3.12
N ILE A 401 -23.95 -1.12 3.86
CA ILE A 401 -24.98 -2.15 4.08
C ILE A 401 -26.21 -1.87 3.21
N PHE A 402 -26.66 -2.90 2.48
CA PHE A 402 -27.91 -2.91 1.72
C PHE A 402 -28.98 -3.69 2.49
N GLU A 403 -29.95 -2.98 3.09
CA GLU A 403 -31.06 -3.59 3.83
C GLU A 403 -32.00 -4.35 2.88
N ASN A 404 -32.36 -3.75 1.74
CA ASN A 404 -33.20 -4.37 0.73
C ASN A 404 -32.35 -4.96 -0.40
N ASN A 405 -31.57 -6.00 -0.10
CA ASN A 405 -30.70 -6.63 -1.08
C ASN A 405 -31.48 -7.57 -2.02
N THR A 406 -31.73 -7.09 -3.24
CA THR A 406 -32.45 -7.82 -4.31
C THR A 406 -31.80 -9.14 -4.73
N LEU A 407 -30.52 -9.38 -4.38
CA LEU A 407 -29.80 -10.62 -4.70
C LEU A 407 -30.12 -11.79 -3.77
N ILE A 408 -30.79 -11.55 -2.62
CA ILE A 408 -31.09 -12.61 -1.64
C ILE A 408 -31.95 -13.72 -2.25
N ALA A 409 -33.10 -13.38 -2.85
CA ALA A 409 -34.02 -14.39 -3.41
C ALA A 409 -33.41 -15.18 -4.59
N PRO A 410 -32.72 -14.56 -5.58
CA PRO A 410 -32.00 -15.28 -6.61
C PRO A 410 -30.91 -16.23 -6.08
N LEU A 411 -30.11 -15.78 -5.11
CA LEU A 411 -29.07 -16.60 -4.50
C LEU A 411 -29.67 -17.75 -3.69
N GLU A 412 -30.75 -17.52 -2.95
CA GLU A 412 -31.45 -18.58 -2.22
C GLU A 412 -31.98 -19.66 -3.16
N HIS A 413 -32.58 -19.27 -4.30
CA HIS A 413 -33.03 -20.20 -5.33
C HIS A 413 -31.85 -21.00 -5.91
N PHE A 414 -30.74 -20.33 -6.23
CA PHE A 414 -29.51 -20.98 -6.72
C PHE A 414 -28.96 -22.01 -5.73
N LEU A 415 -28.85 -21.64 -4.45
CA LEU A 415 -28.30 -22.50 -3.41
C LEU A 415 -29.15 -23.74 -3.13
N ARG A 416 -30.46 -23.68 -3.39
CA ARG A 416 -31.39 -24.81 -3.28
C ARG A 416 -31.44 -25.67 -4.55
N SER A 417 -30.95 -25.18 -5.68
CA SER A 417 -30.97 -25.90 -6.94
C SER A 417 -29.98 -27.08 -6.92
N ILE A 418 -30.46 -28.27 -7.30
CA ILE A 418 -29.63 -29.48 -7.45
C ILE A 418 -28.99 -29.53 -8.86
N GLU A 419 -29.61 -28.88 -9.84
CA GLU A 419 -29.21 -28.93 -11.25
C GLU A 419 -28.15 -27.88 -11.62
N ASN A 420 -28.09 -26.77 -10.89
CA ASN A 420 -27.20 -25.66 -11.21
C ASN A 420 -26.10 -25.50 -10.16
N ASP A 421 -24.85 -25.78 -10.52
CA ASP A 421 -23.70 -25.54 -9.65
C ASP A 421 -23.02 -24.19 -9.90
N ILE A 422 -23.40 -23.48 -10.96
CA ILE A 422 -22.81 -22.22 -11.38
C ILE A 422 -23.89 -21.16 -11.59
N MET A 423 -23.70 -19.97 -11.01
CA MET A 423 -24.50 -18.78 -11.23
C MET A 423 -23.63 -17.65 -11.76
N LEU A 424 -24.13 -16.89 -12.73
CA LEU A 424 -23.51 -15.66 -13.21
C LEU A 424 -24.32 -14.46 -12.73
N VAL A 425 -23.65 -13.54 -12.01
CA VAL A 425 -24.20 -12.24 -11.63
C VAL A 425 -23.54 -11.16 -12.48
N LEU A 426 -24.37 -10.49 -13.27
CA LEU A 426 -23.97 -9.39 -14.13
C LEU A 426 -24.09 -8.07 -13.35
N ALA A 427 -22.95 -7.43 -13.14
CA ALA A 427 -22.87 -6.11 -12.55
C ALA A 427 -23.05 -5.05 -13.66
N SER A 428 -24.07 -4.20 -13.50
CA SER A 428 -24.34 -3.15 -14.49
C SER A 428 -23.21 -2.10 -14.60
N HIS A 429 -22.42 -1.90 -13.54
CA HIS A 429 -21.34 -0.90 -13.51
C HIS A 429 -20.03 -1.38 -12.87
N SER A 430 -20.04 -1.84 -11.61
CA SER A 430 -18.82 -2.32 -10.90
C SER A 430 -19.01 -3.73 -10.35
N ALA A 431 -18.09 -4.62 -10.72
CA ALA A 431 -18.05 -5.99 -10.21
C ALA A 431 -17.76 -6.03 -8.71
N GLU A 432 -16.96 -5.09 -8.19
CA GLU A 432 -16.61 -5.01 -6.77
C GLU A 432 -17.79 -4.59 -5.89
N VAL A 433 -18.61 -3.65 -6.36
CA VAL A 433 -19.84 -3.24 -5.66
C VAL A 433 -20.85 -4.40 -5.66
N CYS A 434 -21.05 -5.05 -6.80
CA CYS A 434 -21.89 -6.23 -6.92
C CYS A 434 -21.39 -7.37 -6.02
N ALA A 435 -20.07 -7.59 -5.95
CA ALA A 435 -19.48 -8.57 -5.06
C ALA A 435 -19.83 -8.29 -3.60
N SER A 436 -19.66 -7.06 -3.11
CA SER A 436 -20.04 -6.71 -1.74
C SER A 436 -21.51 -7.05 -1.44
N ARG A 437 -22.42 -6.78 -2.39
CA ARG A 437 -23.85 -7.14 -2.27
C ARG A 437 -24.08 -8.65 -2.27
N VAL A 438 -23.41 -9.43 -3.14
CA VAL A 438 -23.47 -10.90 -3.13
C VAL A 438 -22.99 -11.45 -1.80
N LEU A 439 -21.87 -10.96 -1.27
CA LEU A 439 -21.33 -11.41 0.02
C LEU A 439 -22.32 -11.10 1.16
N GLN A 440 -22.90 -9.89 1.18
CA GLN A 440 -23.93 -9.53 2.17
C GLN A 440 -25.16 -10.44 2.09
N ALA A 441 -25.62 -10.79 0.88
CA ALA A 441 -26.72 -11.73 0.70
C ALA A 441 -26.36 -13.14 1.20
N LEU A 442 -25.14 -13.62 0.96
CA LEU A 442 -24.67 -14.91 1.47
C LEU A 442 -24.57 -14.92 3.00
N VAL A 443 -24.14 -13.82 3.62
CA VAL A 443 -24.17 -13.65 5.10
C VAL A 443 -25.61 -13.71 5.62
N ALA A 444 -26.55 -13.00 4.97
CA ALA A 444 -27.95 -13.01 5.35
C ALA A 444 -28.62 -14.40 5.21
N LEU A 445 -28.15 -15.22 4.27
CA LEU A 445 -28.58 -16.60 4.07
C LEU A 445 -27.82 -17.63 4.94
N GLU A 446 -27.01 -17.15 5.89
CA GLU A 446 -26.18 -17.98 6.77
C GLU A 446 -25.28 -18.97 6.02
N LYS A 447 -24.77 -18.56 4.84
CA LYS A 447 -23.87 -19.38 4.04
C LYS A 447 -22.42 -18.97 4.23
N GLN A 448 -21.57 -19.97 4.46
CA GLN A 448 -20.13 -19.77 4.40
C GLN A 448 -19.69 -19.61 2.96
N PHE A 449 -18.76 -18.69 2.71
CA PHE A 449 -18.24 -18.44 1.38
C PHE A 449 -16.74 -18.19 1.40
N VAL A 450 -16.14 -18.28 0.21
CA VAL A 450 -14.78 -17.83 -0.07
C VAL A 450 -14.85 -17.00 -1.35
N VAL A 451 -14.24 -15.83 -1.32
CA VAL A 451 -14.25 -14.87 -2.43
C VAL A 451 -12.84 -14.62 -2.94
N PHE A 452 -12.69 -14.63 -4.27
CA PHE A 452 -11.43 -14.33 -4.93
C PHE A 452 -11.65 -13.38 -6.11
N GLU A 453 -10.67 -12.53 -6.34
CA GLU A 453 -10.54 -11.88 -7.64
C GLU A 453 -9.81 -12.79 -8.63
N THR A 454 -10.15 -12.66 -9.90
CA THR A 454 -9.51 -13.40 -10.98
C THR A 454 -8.01 -13.15 -11.10
N HIS A 455 -7.51 -11.98 -10.68
CA HIS A 455 -6.08 -11.70 -10.66
C HIS A 455 -5.31 -12.59 -9.66
N CYS A 456 -5.98 -13.26 -8.72
CA CYS A 456 -5.31 -14.15 -7.76
C CYS A 456 -4.68 -15.40 -8.41
N PHE A 457 -4.90 -15.63 -9.72
CA PHE A 457 -4.57 -16.85 -10.46
C PHE A 457 -3.59 -16.61 -11.63
N HIS A 458 -2.55 -15.80 -11.43
CA HIS A 458 -1.58 -15.48 -12.49
C HIS A 458 -0.69 -16.65 -12.93
N ASP A 459 -0.44 -17.63 -12.05
CA ASP A 459 0.33 -18.85 -12.34
C ASP A 459 -0.55 -20.10 -12.34
N SER A 460 -0.23 -21.04 -13.23
CA SER A 460 -0.76 -22.39 -13.26
C SER A 460 -0.61 -23.12 -11.92
N GLU A 461 0.49 -22.91 -11.19
CA GLU A 461 0.72 -23.55 -9.89
C GLU A 461 -0.29 -23.04 -8.83
N ASP A 462 -0.57 -21.73 -8.83
CA ASP A 462 -1.58 -21.14 -7.94
C ASP A 462 -2.99 -21.65 -8.27
N LEU A 463 -3.32 -21.82 -9.56
CA LEU A 463 -4.61 -22.36 -9.98
C LEU A 463 -4.80 -23.82 -9.51
N ASP A 464 -3.77 -24.66 -9.65
CA ASP A 464 -3.78 -26.06 -9.22
C ASP A 464 -3.83 -26.20 -7.69
N SER A 465 -3.10 -25.34 -7.01
CA SER A 465 -3.10 -25.21 -5.54
C SER A 465 -4.49 -24.83 -5.02
N CYS A 466 -5.13 -23.83 -5.65
CA CYS A 466 -6.50 -23.43 -5.30
C CYS A 466 -7.52 -24.53 -5.60
N ALA A 467 -7.41 -25.19 -6.75
CA ALA A 467 -8.27 -26.31 -7.13
C ALA A 467 -8.24 -27.42 -6.07
N THR A 468 -7.07 -27.71 -5.50
CA THR A 468 -6.91 -28.70 -4.43
C THR A 468 -7.57 -28.24 -3.12
N PHE A 469 -7.47 -26.95 -2.79
CA PHE A 469 -8.18 -26.35 -1.66
C PHE A 469 -9.71 -26.42 -1.84
N ILE A 470 -10.21 -26.12 -3.04
CA ILE A 470 -11.64 -26.16 -3.38
C ILE A 470 -12.21 -27.59 -3.28
N LYS A 471 -11.47 -28.61 -3.69
CA LYS A 471 -11.89 -30.02 -3.51
C LYS A 471 -12.18 -30.37 -2.04
N ASN A 472 -11.49 -29.71 -1.11
CA ASN A 472 -11.63 -29.94 0.33
C ASN A 472 -12.60 -28.97 1.02
N LEU A 473 -13.14 -27.99 0.28
CA LEU A 473 -14.17 -27.08 0.77
C LEU A 473 -15.53 -27.78 0.73
N SER A 474 -15.94 -28.37 1.85
CA SER A 474 -17.33 -28.80 2.01
C SER A 474 -18.21 -27.61 2.44
N ASN A 475 -19.42 -27.52 1.87
CA ASN A 475 -20.49 -26.60 2.27
C ASN A 475 -20.22 -25.09 2.14
N LYS A 476 -19.17 -24.66 1.42
CA LYS A 476 -18.91 -23.24 1.15
C LYS A 476 -19.24 -22.84 -0.30
N VAL A 477 -19.72 -21.62 -0.47
CA VAL A 477 -19.96 -20.99 -1.78
C VAL A 477 -18.68 -20.31 -2.25
N LEU A 478 -18.27 -20.56 -3.49
CA LEU A 478 -17.10 -19.90 -4.08
C LEU A 478 -17.56 -18.71 -4.93
N VAL A 479 -17.06 -17.51 -4.64
CA VAL A 479 -17.38 -16.28 -5.36
C VAL A 479 -16.15 -15.82 -6.14
N ILE A 480 -16.27 -15.66 -7.46
CA ILE A 480 -15.17 -15.25 -8.34
C ILE A 480 -15.52 -13.91 -8.98
N VAL A 481 -14.76 -12.87 -8.62
CA VAL A 481 -14.96 -11.50 -9.06
C VAL A 481 -14.07 -11.22 -10.26
N CYS A 482 -14.70 -10.95 -11.39
CA CYS A 482 -14.08 -10.69 -12.68
C CYS A 482 -14.17 -9.18 -12.98
N ASN A 483 -13.19 -8.42 -12.50
CA ASN A 483 -13.11 -6.98 -12.75
C ASN A 483 -12.48 -6.64 -14.12
N GLU A 484 -12.46 -5.36 -14.47
CA GLU A 484 -11.92 -4.86 -15.75
C GLU A 484 -10.43 -5.17 -15.96
N LYS A 485 -9.68 -5.41 -14.87
CA LYS A 485 -8.26 -5.76 -14.91
C LYS A 485 -8.02 -7.23 -15.31
N CYS A 486 -9.08 -7.99 -15.53
CA CYS A 486 -8.97 -9.42 -15.78
C CYS A 486 -8.45 -9.71 -17.20
N CYS A 487 -7.36 -10.50 -17.28
CA CYS A 487 -6.90 -11.04 -18.56
C CYS A 487 -7.82 -12.19 -19.02
N HIS A 488 -8.20 -12.15 -20.30
CA HIS A 488 -9.05 -13.16 -20.93
C HIS A 488 -8.52 -14.61 -20.75
N ALA A 489 -7.20 -14.79 -20.82
CA ALA A 489 -6.57 -16.09 -20.61
C ALA A 489 -6.79 -16.64 -19.18
N ALA A 490 -6.80 -15.76 -18.17
CA ALA A 490 -7.01 -16.16 -16.77
C ALA A 490 -8.45 -16.67 -16.56
N LEU A 491 -9.45 -15.98 -17.11
CA LEU A 491 -10.86 -16.41 -17.04
C LEU A 491 -11.07 -17.79 -17.66
N LYS A 492 -10.49 -18.02 -18.84
CA LYS A 492 -10.61 -19.31 -19.54
C LYS A 492 -10.01 -20.46 -18.73
N ASN A 493 -8.83 -20.24 -18.13
CA ASN A 493 -8.15 -21.24 -17.32
C ASN A 493 -8.91 -21.55 -16.02
N ILE A 494 -9.38 -20.50 -15.31
CA ILE A 494 -10.21 -20.64 -14.11
C ILE A 494 -11.47 -21.44 -14.42
N ARG A 495 -12.15 -21.12 -15.52
CA ARG A 495 -13.36 -21.83 -15.97
C ARG A 495 -13.08 -23.31 -16.24
N TYR A 496 -12.05 -23.62 -17.04
CA TYR A 496 -11.71 -25.00 -17.37
C TYR A 496 -11.41 -25.83 -16.12
N LYS A 497 -10.71 -25.24 -15.14
CA LYS A 497 -10.35 -25.94 -13.90
C LYS A 497 -11.54 -26.09 -12.96
N PHE A 498 -12.25 -25.00 -12.66
CA PHE A 498 -13.24 -24.98 -11.57
C PHE A 498 -14.61 -25.50 -11.97
N ASN A 499 -14.98 -25.44 -13.25
CA ASN A 499 -16.26 -26.00 -13.72
C ASN A 499 -16.30 -27.54 -13.65
N THR A 500 -15.17 -28.19 -13.38
CA THR A 500 -15.13 -29.65 -13.15
C THR A 500 -15.65 -30.06 -11.78
N PHE A 501 -15.86 -29.11 -10.86
CA PHE A 501 -16.35 -29.39 -9.50
C PHE A 501 -17.89 -29.46 -9.46
N LYS A 502 -18.43 -30.66 -9.25
CA LYS A 502 -19.89 -30.91 -9.15
C LYS A 502 -20.47 -30.75 -7.73
N ASN A 503 -19.62 -30.54 -6.72
CA ASN A 503 -20.04 -30.49 -5.31
C ASN A 503 -19.82 -29.10 -4.67
N VAL A 504 -19.56 -28.07 -5.48
CA VAL A 504 -19.26 -26.71 -5.02
C VAL A 504 -20.13 -25.72 -5.77
N LYS A 505 -20.87 -24.88 -5.04
CA LYS A 505 -21.66 -23.79 -5.64
C LYS A 505 -20.74 -22.62 -5.98
N LEU A 506 -20.77 -22.20 -7.24
CA LEU A 506 -19.88 -21.18 -7.81
C LEU A 506 -20.68 -19.97 -8.29
N VAL A 507 -20.29 -18.77 -7.86
CA VAL A 507 -20.89 -17.50 -8.29
C VAL A 507 -19.83 -16.68 -9.02
N TYR A 508 -20.01 -16.48 -10.32
CA TYR A 508 -19.19 -15.55 -11.10
C TYR A 508 -19.81 -14.17 -11.10
N ILE A 509 -19.00 -13.13 -10.93
CA ILE A 509 -19.43 -11.74 -11.01
C ILE A 509 -18.63 -11.04 -12.10
N THR A 510 -19.30 -10.42 -13.06
CA THR A 510 -18.64 -9.70 -14.17
C THR A 510 -19.45 -8.48 -14.59
N THR A 511 -18.81 -7.51 -15.25
CA THR A 511 -19.47 -6.31 -15.78
C THR A 511 -20.12 -6.56 -17.14
N ASP A 512 -21.21 -5.84 -17.44
CA ASP A 512 -21.96 -6.00 -18.70
C ASP A 512 -21.11 -5.77 -19.97
N ASN A 513 -20.05 -4.94 -19.89
CA ASN A 513 -19.14 -4.69 -21.01
C ASN A 513 -18.28 -5.91 -21.38
N ASN A 514 -18.14 -6.89 -20.47
CA ASN A 514 -17.40 -8.13 -20.69
C ASN A 514 -18.28 -9.28 -21.21
N GLN A 515 -19.55 -9.01 -21.54
CA GLN A 515 -20.49 -10.01 -22.09
C GLN A 515 -20.01 -10.61 -23.43
N GLY A 516 -19.11 -9.91 -24.14
CA GLY A 516 -18.74 -10.17 -25.53
C GLY A 516 -18.55 -11.65 -25.92
N GLU A 517 -17.64 -12.41 -25.31
CA GLU A 517 -17.19 -13.66 -25.98
C GLU A 517 -16.67 -14.80 -25.07
N SER A 518 -17.22 -15.07 -23.87
CA SER A 518 -16.64 -16.17 -23.04
C SER A 518 -17.50 -16.94 -22.01
N LEU A 519 -18.82 -16.75 -21.93
CA LEU A 519 -19.68 -17.43 -20.93
C LEU A 519 -20.83 -18.27 -21.51
N GLU A 520 -20.66 -18.81 -22.72
CA GLU A 520 -21.71 -19.42 -23.57
C GLU A 520 -22.48 -20.66 -23.02
N HIS A 521 -22.29 -21.08 -21.76
CA HIS A 521 -22.97 -22.27 -21.21
C HIS A 521 -23.44 -22.14 -19.75
N ILE A 522 -23.58 -20.92 -19.22
CA ILE A 522 -24.17 -20.72 -17.89
C ILE A 522 -25.68 -20.49 -18.05
N THR A 523 -26.48 -21.40 -17.48
CA THR A 523 -27.95 -21.39 -17.55
C THR A 523 -28.58 -20.37 -16.61
N LEU A 524 -27.97 -20.15 -15.43
CA LEU A 524 -28.50 -19.23 -14.42
C LEU A 524 -27.75 -17.89 -14.44
N ILE A 525 -28.38 -16.90 -15.07
CA ILE A 525 -27.86 -15.53 -15.19
C ILE A 525 -28.80 -14.58 -14.45
N HIS A 526 -28.24 -13.73 -13.59
CA HIS A 526 -28.97 -12.68 -12.89
C HIS A 526 -28.28 -11.33 -13.07
N ARG A 527 -29.06 -10.26 -13.25
CA ARG A 527 -28.53 -8.89 -13.38
C ARG A 527 -28.74 -8.15 -12.07
N ASP A 528 -27.64 -7.68 -11.46
CA ASP A 528 -27.73 -6.89 -10.23
C ASP A 528 -28.30 -5.51 -10.53
N GLN A 529 -29.24 -5.09 -9.68
CA GLN A 529 -29.89 -3.79 -9.72
C GLN A 529 -30.14 -3.30 -8.30
N PHE A 530 -29.83 -2.03 -8.06
CA PHE A 530 -30.09 -1.38 -6.79
C PHE A 530 -30.25 0.13 -6.92
N ARG A 531 -30.84 0.71 -5.87
CA ARG A 531 -31.06 2.14 -5.69
C ARG A 531 -30.48 2.57 -4.35
N LEU A 532 -30.30 3.88 -4.16
CA LEU A 532 -29.83 4.44 -2.89
C LEU A 532 -30.77 4.07 -1.72
N GLY A 533 -32.08 3.99 -1.99
CA GLY A 533 -33.08 3.61 -0.99
C GLY A 533 -32.97 2.17 -0.47
N ASP A 534 -32.25 1.29 -1.18
CA ASP A 534 -32.00 -0.08 -0.73
C ASP A 534 -30.92 -0.16 0.35
N MET A 535 -30.15 0.93 0.54
CA MET A 535 -29.09 1.02 1.54
C MET A 535 -29.65 1.43 2.90
N ARG A 536 -29.04 0.92 3.97
CA ARG A 536 -29.33 1.32 5.35
C ARG A 536 -29.08 2.81 5.55
N GLU A 537 -29.86 3.46 6.42
CA GLU A 537 -29.73 4.91 6.71
C GLU A 537 -28.29 5.34 7.04
N GLN A 538 -27.61 4.63 7.93
CA GLN A 538 -26.20 4.89 8.26
C GLN A 538 -25.26 4.82 7.04
N SER A 539 -25.53 3.90 6.10
CA SER A 539 -24.74 3.76 4.87
C SER A 539 -25.06 4.85 3.86
N ARG A 540 -26.32 5.32 3.80
CA ARG A 540 -26.71 6.49 2.99
C ARG A 540 -26.04 7.77 3.49
N GLN A 541 -26.11 8.03 4.80
CA GLN A 541 -25.46 9.18 5.42
C GLN A 541 -23.94 9.14 5.19
N LYS A 542 -23.30 7.98 5.37
CA LYS A 542 -21.87 7.80 5.08
C LYS A 542 -21.52 8.08 3.61
N LEU A 543 -22.39 7.70 2.67
CA LEU A 543 -22.19 7.99 1.25
C LEU A 543 -22.34 9.49 0.96
N LEU A 544 -23.30 10.16 1.59
CA LEU A 544 -23.53 11.61 1.46
C LEU A 544 -22.42 12.44 2.11
N GLU A 545 -21.74 11.93 3.12
CA GLU A 545 -20.56 12.60 3.71
C GLU A 545 -19.28 12.46 2.85
N LYS A 546 -19.31 11.70 1.75
CA LYS A 546 -18.16 11.61 0.84
C LYS A 546 -17.86 12.97 0.19
N GLN A 547 -16.57 13.24 0.02
CA GLN A 547 -16.08 14.44 -0.66
C GLN A 547 -15.96 14.18 -2.16
N ILE A 548 -16.47 15.11 -2.96
CA ILE A 548 -16.31 15.13 -4.41
C ILE A 548 -15.55 16.41 -4.82
N MET A 549 -14.93 16.40 -6.00
CA MET A 549 -14.21 17.54 -6.51
C MET A 549 -15.12 18.42 -7.38
N LEU A 550 -15.47 19.62 -6.89
CA LEU A 550 -16.34 20.61 -7.53
C LEU A 550 -15.53 21.87 -7.85
N GLN A 551 -15.31 22.18 -9.14
CA GLN A 551 -14.48 23.33 -9.57
C GLN A 551 -13.11 23.38 -8.87
N ASN A 552 -12.41 22.25 -8.83
CA ASN A 552 -11.12 22.07 -8.14
C ASN A 552 -11.17 22.25 -6.61
N ARG A 553 -12.35 22.10 -5.98
CA ARG A 553 -12.54 22.16 -4.52
C ARG A 553 -13.15 20.88 -3.99
N LEU A 554 -12.75 20.46 -2.79
CA LEU A 554 -13.36 19.31 -2.11
C LEU A 554 -14.62 19.76 -1.38
N VAL A 555 -15.74 19.15 -1.70
CA VAL A 555 -17.07 19.48 -1.14
C VAL A 555 -17.77 18.19 -0.75
N ARG A 556 -18.49 18.18 0.38
CA ARG A 556 -19.28 17.00 0.77
C ARG A 556 -20.53 16.91 -0.09
N LEU A 557 -20.94 15.68 -0.42
CA LEU A 557 -22.14 15.48 -1.22
C LEU A 557 -23.41 15.97 -0.48
N SER A 558 -23.43 15.88 0.86
CA SER A 558 -24.49 16.41 1.74
C SER A 558 -24.64 17.93 1.65
N ASP A 559 -23.57 18.66 1.34
CA ASP A 559 -23.64 20.10 1.10
C ASP A 559 -24.32 20.44 -0.24
N LEU A 560 -24.35 19.50 -1.18
CA LEU A 560 -24.84 19.70 -2.55
C LEU A 560 -26.22 19.09 -2.79
N LEU A 561 -26.54 17.96 -2.15
CA LEU A 561 -27.79 17.22 -2.29
C LEU A 561 -28.37 16.90 -0.91
N SER A 562 -29.65 17.23 -0.71
CA SER A 562 -30.42 16.67 0.41
C SER A 562 -30.65 15.18 0.22
N GLU A 563 -30.89 14.43 1.29
CA GLU A 563 -31.14 12.98 1.21
C GLU A 563 -32.33 12.65 0.29
N GLU A 564 -33.45 13.38 0.43
CA GLU A 564 -34.63 13.21 -0.43
C GLU A 564 -34.28 13.40 -1.91
N LYS A 565 -33.46 14.40 -2.23
CA LYS A 565 -33.08 14.65 -3.62
C LYS A 565 -32.08 13.62 -4.11
N ALA A 566 -31.14 13.20 -3.27
CA ALA A 566 -30.17 12.15 -3.58
C ALA A 566 -30.87 10.82 -3.95
N LEU A 567 -31.96 10.47 -3.27
CA LEU A 567 -32.78 9.28 -3.62
C LEU A 567 -33.36 9.35 -5.04
N SER A 568 -33.68 10.55 -5.53
CA SER A 568 -34.22 10.75 -6.89
C SER A 568 -33.14 10.88 -7.96
N VAL A 569 -31.94 11.37 -7.60
CA VAL A 569 -30.88 11.77 -8.55
C VAL A 569 -29.80 10.71 -8.70
N LEU A 570 -29.39 10.06 -7.60
CA LEU A 570 -28.30 9.10 -7.61
C LEU A 570 -28.79 7.73 -8.11
N ASN A 571 -28.48 7.45 -9.38
CA ASN A 571 -28.69 6.14 -9.98
C ASN A 571 -27.57 5.15 -9.61
N MET A 572 -27.71 3.89 -10.03
CA MET A 572 -26.75 2.82 -9.74
C MET A 572 -25.32 3.14 -10.23
N GLU A 573 -25.19 3.83 -11.37
CA GLU A 573 -23.90 4.28 -11.93
C GLU A 573 -23.17 5.19 -10.94
N PHE A 574 -23.82 6.28 -10.51
CA PHE A 574 -23.23 7.27 -9.62
C PHE A 574 -22.96 6.71 -8.24
N ILE A 575 -23.87 5.87 -7.71
CA ILE A 575 -23.65 5.20 -6.42
C ILE A 575 -22.41 4.30 -6.53
N SER A 576 -22.24 3.56 -7.62
CA SER A 576 -21.06 2.69 -7.82
C SER A 576 -19.77 3.51 -7.90
N GLN A 577 -19.75 4.60 -8.67
CA GLN A 577 -18.61 5.52 -8.76
C GLN A 577 -18.29 6.14 -7.39
N LEU A 578 -19.31 6.56 -6.64
CA LEU A 578 -19.14 7.10 -5.29
C LEU A 578 -18.56 6.05 -4.35
N LEU A 579 -19.08 4.82 -4.34
CA LEU A 579 -18.56 3.73 -3.47
C LEU A 579 -17.09 3.41 -3.75
N MET A 580 -16.68 3.46 -5.02
CA MET A 580 -15.33 3.14 -5.47
C MET A 580 -14.37 4.34 -5.50
N ASP A 581 -14.83 5.55 -5.16
CA ASP A 581 -14.10 6.82 -5.29
C ASP A 581 -13.57 7.09 -6.71
N GLN A 582 -14.40 6.79 -7.70
CA GLN A 582 -14.11 6.96 -9.13
C GLN A 582 -14.92 8.10 -9.77
N VAL A 583 -15.45 9.02 -8.95
CA VAL A 583 -16.20 10.18 -9.46
C VAL A 583 -15.23 11.14 -10.13
N GLU A 584 -15.46 11.41 -11.41
CA GLU A 584 -14.66 12.38 -12.17
C GLU A 584 -14.81 13.79 -11.58
N PRO A 585 -13.73 14.62 -11.62
CA PRO A 585 -13.82 16.01 -11.21
C PRO A 585 -14.91 16.75 -11.98
N ILE A 586 -15.78 17.42 -11.23
CA ILE A 586 -16.87 18.21 -11.79
C ILE A 586 -16.30 19.57 -12.17
N VAL A 587 -15.81 19.65 -13.40
CA VAL A 587 -15.24 20.86 -14.01
C VAL A 587 -16.30 21.52 -14.89
N TYR A 588 -16.27 22.85 -14.91
CA TYR A 588 -17.14 23.67 -15.76
C TYR A 588 -16.31 24.35 -16.84
N SER A 589 -16.93 24.63 -17.99
CA SER A 589 -16.23 25.16 -19.16
C SER A 589 -15.78 26.61 -18.95
N PHE A 590 -14.68 26.80 -18.21
CA PHE A 590 -13.88 28.02 -18.23
C PHE A 590 -13.04 28.02 -19.51
N LYS A 591 -13.67 28.31 -20.66
CA LYS A 591 -12.95 28.32 -21.96
C LYS A 591 -11.78 29.30 -22.01
N TYR A 592 -11.67 30.26 -21.08
CA TYR A 592 -10.52 31.16 -20.98
C TYR A 592 -10.30 31.61 -19.52
N GLN A 593 -9.39 30.96 -18.79
CA GLN A 593 -8.62 31.66 -17.76
C GLN A 593 -7.45 32.34 -18.48
N CYS A 594 -7.53 33.66 -18.72
CA CYS A 594 -6.29 34.42 -18.76
C CYS A 594 -5.74 34.33 -17.35
N GLN A 595 -4.65 33.58 -17.16
CA GLN A 595 -3.85 33.66 -15.93
C GLN A 595 -3.27 35.07 -15.86
N LEU A 596 -4.03 36.03 -15.35
CA LEU A 596 -3.48 37.27 -14.79
C LEU A 596 -2.96 36.96 -13.38
N LYS A 597 -2.16 35.90 -13.25
CA LYS A 597 -1.48 35.58 -11.99
C LYS A 597 -0.42 36.65 -11.75
N GLY A 598 -0.69 37.53 -10.78
CA GLY A 598 0.34 38.33 -10.11
C GLY A 598 0.27 39.86 -10.23
N GLN A 599 -0.76 40.46 -10.83
CA GLN A 599 -0.83 41.93 -11.01
C GLN A 599 -2.21 42.55 -10.71
N TYR A 600 -3.01 41.90 -9.86
CA TYR A 600 -4.27 42.48 -9.39
C TYR A 600 -4.04 43.39 -8.17
N PHE A 601 -4.70 44.54 -8.16
CA PHE A 601 -4.67 45.50 -7.05
C PHE A 601 -6.06 45.72 -6.53
N SER A 602 -6.20 45.74 -5.20
CA SER A 602 -7.49 45.93 -4.54
C SER A 602 -8.19 47.19 -5.02
N ARG A 603 -9.46 47.06 -5.38
CA ARG A 603 -10.25 48.13 -5.97
C ARG A 603 -11.12 48.79 -4.91
N THR A 604 -11.24 50.11 -5.02
CA THR A 604 -12.25 50.89 -4.32
C THR A 604 -13.46 51.03 -5.24
N PHE A 605 -14.65 50.74 -4.73
CA PHE A 605 -15.91 50.83 -5.44
C PHE A 605 -16.73 52.02 -4.96
N CYS A 606 -17.65 52.46 -5.81
CA CYS A 606 -18.58 53.55 -5.54
C CYS A 606 -19.99 53.15 -5.99
N SER A 607 -20.93 53.25 -5.06
CA SER A 607 -22.36 53.01 -5.31
C SER A 607 -23.18 54.07 -4.58
N ASP A 608 -24.11 54.74 -5.26
CA ASP A 608 -24.93 55.84 -4.70
C ASP A 608 -24.12 56.87 -3.89
N HIS A 609 -22.95 57.25 -4.41
CA HIS A 609 -21.98 58.15 -3.77
C HIS A 609 -21.31 57.65 -2.47
N SER A 610 -21.56 56.41 -2.05
CA SER A 610 -20.83 55.75 -0.97
C SER A 610 -19.59 55.02 -1.50
N LEU A 611 -18.46 55.19 -0.82
CA LEU A 611 -17.21 54.48 -1.11
C LEU A 611 -17.16 53.18 -0.32
N MET A 612 -16.72 52.10 -0.97
CA MET A 612 -16.51 50.81 -0.33
C MET A 612 -15.25 50.14 -0.88
N ASP A 613 -14.56 49.36 -0.05
CA ASP A 613 -13.49 48.45 -0.47
C ASP A 613 -14.08 47.13 -0.99
N GLU A 614 -13.22 46.16 -1.32
CA GLU A 614 -13.66 44.86 -1.81
C GLU A 614 -14.45 44.06 -0.77
N ASP A 615 -14.10 44.19 0.52
CA ASP A 615 -14.82 43.51 1.60
C ASP A 615 -16.20 44.15 1.83
N GLY A 616 -16.31 45.46 1.63
CA GLY A 616 -17.58 46.17 1.50
C GLY A 616 -18.39 45.71 0.29
N PHE A 617 -17.76 45.48 -0.86
CA PHE A 617 -18.40 44.94 -2.06
C PHE A 617 -18.96 43.53 -1.81
N GLU A 618 -18.22 42.66 -1.12
CA GLU A 618 -18.68 41.33 -0.74
C GLU A 618 -19.91 41.37 0.19
N ARG A 619 -19.90 42.25 1.20
CA ARG A 619 -21.07 42.47 2.08
C ARG A 619 -22.28 43.00 1.31
N MET A 620 -22.05 43.87 0.31
CA MET A 620 -23.11 44.34 -0.58
C MET A 620 -23.65 43.19 -1.45
N MET A 621 -22.79 42.30 -1.95
CA MET A 621 -23.22 41.12 -2.69
C MET A 621 -24.08 40.17 -1.83
N GLN A 622 -23.80 40.04 -0.54
CA GLN A 622 -24.64 39.24 0.35
C GLN A 622 -26.07 39.78 0.50
N SER A 623 -26.25 41.10 0.39
CA SER A 623 -27.54 41.78 0.56
C SER A 623 -28.30 42.03 -0.75
N ASN A 624 -27.67 41.85 -1.92
CA ASN A 624 -28.26 42.16 -3.22
C ASN A 624 -28.18 40.97 -4.19
N ARG A 625 -29.33 40.53 -4.69
CA ARG A 625 -29.41 39.41 -5.65
C ARG A 625 -28.89 39.78 -7.05
N ALA A 626 -28.91 41.06 -7.45
CA ALA A 626 -28.41 41.53 -8.74
C ALA A 626 -27.51 42.76 -8.58
N ILE A 627 -26.37 42.77 -9.27
CA ILE A 627 -25.38 43.86 -9.27
C ILE A 627 -24.98 44.17 -10.72
N ILE A 628 -24.94 45.46 -11.07
CA ILE A 628 -24.41 45.93 -12.34
C ILE A 628 -23.10 46.65 -12.07
N LEU A 629 -22.00 46.10 -12.57
CA LEU A 629 -20.67 46.71 -12.53
C LEU A 629 -20.46 47.55 -13.79
N SER A 630 -20.67 48.85 -13.68
CA SER A 630 -20.60 49.80 -14.80
C SER A 630 -19.37 50.69 -14.70
N ASP A 631 -18.44 50.52 -15.65
CA ASP A 631 -17.23 51.34 -15.72
C ASP A 631 -16.75 51.59 -17.13
N VAL A 632 -15.98 52.66 -17.31
CA VAL A 632 -15.29 52.98 -18.57
C VAL A 632 -14.29 51.87 -18.97
N PRO A 633 -13.93 51.77 -20.25
CA PRO A 633 -12.96 50.78 -20.72
C PRO A 633 -11.62 50.87 -19.96
N GLY A 634 -10.97 49.73 -19.72
CA GLY A 634 -9.65 49.69 -19.09
C GLY A 634 -9.62 49.77 -17.56
N MET A 635 -10.76 49.97 -16.89
CA MET A 635 -10.86 49.94 -15.42
C MET A 635 -10.69 48.56 -14.78
N GLY A 636 -10.46 47.49 -15.56
CA GLY A 636 -10.13 46.18 -15.00
C GLY A 636 -11.33 45.32 -14.55
N LYS A 637 -12.55 45.57 -15.05
CA LYS A 637 -13.75 44.76 -14.75
C LYS A 637 -13.52 43.25 -14.90
N THR A 638 -13.04 42.81 -16.07
CA THR A 638 -12.74 41.40 -16.35
C THR A 638 -11.70 40.82 -15.38
N THR A 639 -10.65 41.58 -15.07
CA THR A 639 -9.59 41.17 -14.14
C THR A 639 -10.13 41.03 -12.72
N PHE A 640 -10.97 41.97 -12.27
CA PHE A 640 -11.66 41.86 -10.99
C PHE A 640 -12.53 40.61 -10.95
N LEU A 641 -13.37 40.34 -11.94
CA LEU A 641 -14.23 39.16 -11.95
C LEU A 641 -13.43 37.86 -11.86
N GLN A 642 -12.27 37.79 -12.52
CA GLN A 642 -11.38 36.62 -12.44
C GLN A 642 -10.81 36.43 -11.03
N CYS A 643 -10.26 37.47 -10.40
CA CYS A 643 -9.76 37.40 -9.03
C CYS A 643 -10.88 37.17 -8.02
N PHE A 644 -12.06 37.73 -8.27
CA PHE A 644 -13.22 37.60 -7.42
C PHE A 644 -13.77 36.18 -7.40
N ILE A 645 -13.66 35.44 -8.51
CA ILE A 645 -14.00 34.00 -8.53
C ILE A 645 -13.11 33.23 -7.57
N GLU A 646 -11.82 33.51 -7.46
CA GLU A 646 -10.93 32.81 -6.52
C GLU A 646 -11.33 33.09 -5.06
N ARG A 647 -11.68 34.34 -4.74
CA ARG A 647 -12.22 34.74 -3.43
C ARG A 647 -13.54 34.04 -3.12
N LEU A 648 -14.51 34.12 -4.03
CA LEU A 648 -15.80 33.45 -3.91
C LEU A 648 -15.65 31.93 -3.80
N SER A 649 -14.74 31.35 -4.57
CA SER A 649 -14.49 29.92 -4.58
C SER A 649 -13.99 29.42 -3.22
N SER A 650 -13.20 30.26 -2.53
CA SER A 650 -12.66 29.99 -1.21
C SER A 650 -13.71 30.21 -0.10
N ALA A 651 -14.50 31.29 -0.20
CA ALA A 651 -15.51 31.62 0.80
C ALA A 651 -16.77 30.72 0.74
N LEU A 652 -17.10 30.21 -0.45
CA LEU A 652 -18.32 29.47 -0.74
C LEU A 652 -18.02 28.17 -1.50
N PRO A 653 -17.40 27.16 -0.84
CA PRO A 653 -16.92 25.94 -1.50
C PRO A 653 -18.05 25.10 -2.12
N ASP A 654 -19.23 25.11 -1.52
CA ASP A 654 -20.44 24.39 -1.91
C ASP A 654 -21.29 25.11 -2.98
N HIS A 655 -20.86 26.29 -3.43
CA HIS A 655 -21.57 27.07 -4.44
C HIS A 655 -21.03 26.81 -5.85
N VAL A 656 -21.95 26.79 -6.82
CA VAL A 656 -21.61 26.71 -8.25
C VAL A 656 -21.40 28.13 -8.76
N ILE A 657 -20.18 28.44 -9.23
CA ILE A 657 -19.81 29.77 -9.72
C ILE A 657 -19.60 29.71 -11.23
N CYS A 658 -20.39 30.47 -11.99
CA CYS A 658 -20.34 30.51 -13.45
C CYS A 658 -19.87 31.89 -13.94
N LEU A 659 -18.83 31.93 -14.80
CA LEU A 659 -18.39 33.15 -15.49
C LEU A 659 -18.74 33.09 -16.99
N MET A 660 -19.51 34.07 -17.44
CA MET A 660 -20.02 34.20 -18.79
C MET A 660 -19.35 35.37 -19.51
N HIS A 661 -18.31 35.11 -20.30
CA HIS A 661 -17.77 36.11 -21.22
C HIS A 661 -18.62 36.16 -22.48
N LEU A 662 -19.59 37.09 -22.56
CA LEU A 662 -20.63 37.09 -23.59
C LEU A 662 -20.10 37.08 -25.03
N LYS A 663 -18.90 37.62 -25.26
CA LYS A 663 -18.18 37.57 -26.55
C LYS A 663 -17.96 36.15 -27.11
N PHE A 664 -17.98 35.11 -26.26
CA PHE A 664 -17.75 33.72 -26.66
C PHE A 664 -19.03 32.89 -26.74
N TYR A 665 -20.19 33.48 -26.45
CA TYR A 665 -21.48 32.79 -26.41
C TYR A 665 -22.40 33.19 -27.57
N THR A 666 -21.87 33.81 -28.62
CA THR A 666 -22.67 34.32 -29.75
C THR A 666 -23.55 33.24 -30.40
N GLU A 667 -23.05 32.02 -30.61
CA GLU A 667 -23.82 30.89 -31.16
C GLU A 667 -24.97 30.47 -30.24
N THR A 668 -24.70 30.38 -28.94
CA THR A 668 -25.71 30.09 -27.91
C THR A 668 -26.77 31.19 -27.85
N LEU A 669 -26.35 32.46 -27.89
CA LEU A 669 -27.26 33.60 -27.90
C LEU A 669 -28.09 33.62 -29.17
N GLU A 670 -27.55 33.16 -30.30
CA GLU A 670 -28.29 33.00 -31.56
C GLU A 670 -29.36 31.90 -31.45
N GLU A 671 -29.05 30.73 -30.86
CA GLU A 671 -30.03 29.68 -30.56
C GLU A 671 -31.19 30.22 -29.69
N ILE A 672 -30.86 30.92 -28.60
CA ILE A 672 -31.85 31.53 -27.68
C ILE A 672 -32.69 32.59 -28.41
N THR A 673 -32.07 33.37 -29.30
CA THR A 673 -32.77 34.40 -30.08
C THR A 673 -33.71 33.77 -31.12
N LYS A 674 -33.32 32.65 -31.74
CA LYS A 674 -34.14 31.89 -32.70
C LYS A 674 -35.37 31.26 -32.05
N LEU A 675 -35.28 30.85 -30.78
CA LEU A 675 -36.38 30.28 -30.00
C LEU A 675 -37.46 31.30 -29.60
N ASN A 676 -37.42 32.51 -30.16
CA ASN A 676 -38.33 33.61 -29.90
C ASN A 676 -38.35 33.93 -28.39
N ALA A 677 -37.39 34.75 -27.94
CA ALA A 677 -37.08 34.95 -26.53
C ALA A 677 -38.27 35.41 -25.64
N GLN A 678 -39.44 35.76 -26.20
CA GLN A 678 -40.68 36.00 -25.45
C GLN A 678 -41.37 34.73 -24.93
N ASN A 679 -41.09 33.55 -25.51
CA ASN A 679 -41.76 32.27 -25.20
C ASN A 679 -40.84 31.21 -24.57
N LEU A 680 -39.66 31.61 -24.07
CA LEU A 680 -38.70 30.66 -23.49
C LEU A 680 -39.29 30.04 -22.21
N SER A 681 -39.54 28.73 -22.20
CA SER A 681 -40.00 28.04 -20.99
C SER A 681 -38.86 27.90 -19.97
N VAL A 682 -39.20 27.65 -18.70
CA VAL A 682 -38.23 27.37 -17.65
C VAL A 682 -37.37 26.16 -18.01
N ASP A 683 -37.99 25.09 -18.52
CA ASP A 683 -37.28 23.85 -18.84
C ASP A 683 -36.33 24.04 -20.02
N ASP A 684 -36.72 24.82 -21.03
CA ASP A 684 -35.83 25.20 -22.13
C ASP A 684 -34.65 26.03 -21.61
N ALA A 685 -34.92 27.00 -20.74
CA ALA A 685 -33.87 27.84 -20.13
C ALA A 685 -32.88 27.02 -19.30
N VAL A 686 -33.35 26.06 -18.50
CA VAL A 686 -32.48 25.14 -17.73
C VAL A 686 -31.72 24.21 -18.67
N TYR A 687 -32.37 23.68 -19.70
CA TYR A 687 -31.74 22.81 -20.69
C TYR A 687 -30.61 23.53 -21.43
N HIS A 688 -30.88 24.74 -21.94
CA HIS A 688 -29.88 25.56 -22.62
C HIS A 688 -28.77 25.99 -21.67
N ALA A 689 -29.07 26.41 -20.43
CA ALA A 689 -28.04 26.70 -19.43
C ALA A 689 -27.16 25.47 -19.15
N THR A 690 -27.76 24.29 -18.99
CA THR A 690 -27.03 23.04 -18.76
C THR A 690 -26.15 22.69 -19.96
N LYS A 691 -26.68 22.79 -21.19
CA LYS A 691 -25.94 22.57 -22.44
C LYS A 691 -24.79 23.58 -22.60
N CYS A 692 -25.00 24.84 -22.27
CA CYS A 692 -24.01 25.90 -22.52
C CYS A 692 -22.91 25.97 -21.47
N PHE A 693 -23.24 25.71 -20.20
CA PHE A 693 -22.30 25.82 -19.09
C PHE A 693 -21.71 24.45 -18.66
N PHE A 694 -22.41 23.35 -18.97
CA PHE A 694 -22.10 21.99 -18.46
C PHE A 694 -22.01 20.92 -19.56
N ALA A 695 -22.00 21.26 -20.85
CA ALA A 695 -21.78 20.26 -21.92
C ALA A 695 -20.44 19.51 -21.79
N GLY A 696 -19.43 20.11 -21.17
CA GLY A 696 -18.14 19.46 -20.88
C GLY A 696 -18.07 18.78 -19.51
N SER A 697 -19.16 18.78 -18.73
CA SER A 697 -19.21 18.17 -17.39
C SER A 697 -19.81 16.77 -17.45
N SER A 698 -19.50 15.94 -16.45
CA SER A 698 -20.09 14.61 -16.30
C SER A 698 -21.61 14.69 -16.13
N ARG A 699 -22.32 13.58 -16.40
CA ARG A 699 -23.78 13.51 -16.22
C ARG A 699 -24.21 13.86 -14.78
N LEU A 700 -23.43 13.40 -13.79
CA LEU A 700 -23.62 13.79 -12.39
C LEU A 700 -23.46 15.30 -12.20
N GLY A 701 -22.44 15.91 -12.80
CA GLY A 701 -22.23 17.36 -12.77
C GLY A 701 -23.40 18.16 -13.34
N GLN A 702 -24.00 17.70 -14.44
CA GLN A 702 -25.18 18.32 -15.04
C GLN A 702 -26.40 18.26 -14.10
N GLU A 703 -26.61 17.15 -13.42
CA GLU A 703 -27.71 17.01 -12.45
C GLU A 703 -27.48 17.81 -11.17
N LEU A 704 -26.23 17.86 -10.65
CA LEU A 704 -25.90 18.72 -9.51
C LEU A 704 -26.12 20.20 -9.83
N PHE A 705 -25.86 20.63 -11.07
CA PHE A 705 -26.15 21.98 -11.51
C PHE A 705 -27.65 22.28 -11.56
N ARG A 706 -28.44 21.38 -12.17
CA ARG A 706 -29.91 21.51 -12.17
C ARG A 706 -30.44 21.62 -10.75
N ASN A 707 -29.88 20.83 -9.83
CA ASN A 707 -30.22 20.91 -8.42
C ASN A 707 -29.84 22.27 -7.79
N ALA A 708 -28.67 22.80 -8.14
CA ALA A 708 -28.23 24.11 -7.67
C ALA A 708 -29.15 25.25 -8.11
N ILE A 709 -29.64 25.19 -9.35
CA ILE A 709 -30.58 26.17 -9.92
C ILE A 709 -31.97 26.07 -9.30
N LEU A 710 -32.53 24.87 -9.21
CA LEU A 710 -33.95 24.69 -8.95
C LEU A 710 -34.27 24.54 -7.46
N ASN A 711 -33.35 23.98 -6.68
CA ASN A 711 -33.64 23.57 -5.31
C ASN A 711 -32.83 24.35 -4.27
N THR A 712 -31.50 24.39 -4.39
CA THR A 712 -30.63 24.86 -3.29
C THR A 712 -30.39 26.36 -3.27
N GLY A 713 -30.49 27.05 -4.41
CA GLY A 713 -30.19 28.48 -4.46
C GLY A 713 -28.69 28.81 -4.51
N LYS A 714 -27.81 27.80 -4.63
CA LYS A 714 -26.35 27.96 -4.50
C LYS A 714 -25.63 28.32 -5.80
N LEU A 715 -26.34 28.94 -6.75
CA LEU A 715 -25.78 29.39 -8.02
C LEU A 715 -25.38 30.88 -7.98
N ILE A 716 -24.15 31.17 -8.41
CA ILE A 716 -23.64 32.52 -8.64
C ILE A 716 -23.31 32.66 -10.13
N VAL A 717 -23.90 33.67 -10.79
CA VAL A 717 -23.67 33.94 -12.21
C VAL A 717 -22.97 35.29 -12.36
N LEU A 718 -21.79 35.28 -12.99
CA LEU A 718 -21.00 36.45 -13.33
C LEU A 718 -21.02 36.60 -14.84
N VAL A 719 -21.41 37.77 -15.34
CA VAL A 719 -21.55 38.06 -16.77
C VAL A 719 -20.59 39.19 -17.11
N ASP A 720 -19.71 38.95 -18.08
CA ASP A 720 -18.67 39.89 -18.50
C ASP A 720 -18.87 40.30 -19.98
N GLY A 721 -18.83 41.61 -20.22
CA GLY A 721 -18.83 42.20 -21.55
C GLY A 721 -20.22 42.33 -22.18
N TYR A 722 -21.22 42.81 -21.45
CA TYR A 722 -22.56 43.11 -22.03
C TYR A 722 -22.49 44.11 -23.20
N ASP A 723 -21.61 45.09 -23.09
CA ASP A 723 -21.29 46.07 -24.13
C ASP A 723 -20.70 45.44 -25.40
N SER A 724 -20.10 44.26 -25.31
CA SER A 724 -19.45 43.57 -26.44
C SER A 724 -20.43 42.74 -27.27
N VAL A 725 -21.72 42.74 -26.93
CA VAL A 725 -22.76 41.95 -27.61
C VAL A 725 -23.43 42.76 -28.71
N ILE A 726 -23.58 42.17 -29.88
CA ILE A 726 -24.32 42.77 -31.01
C ILE A 726 -25.75 43.08 -30.54
N HIS A 727 -26.26 44.26 -30.89
CA HIS A 727 -27.57 44.75 -30.42
C HIS A 727 -28.72 43.72 -30.54
N ARG A 728 -28.72 42.90 -31.60
CA ARG A 728 -29.72 41.84 -31.80
C ARG A 728 -29.78 40.82 -30.66
N TYR A 729 -28.67 40.55 -29.99
CA TYR A 729 -28.55 39.52 -28.95
C TYR A 729 -28.68 40.08 -27.52
N LYS A 730 -28.65 41.40 -27.34
CA LYS A 730 -28.80 42.06 -26.03
C LYS A 730 -30.12 41.71 -25.34
N ILE A 731 -31.22 41.70 -26.11
CA ILE A 731 -32.56 41.31 -25.65
C ILE A 731 -32.55 39.89 -25.04
N SER A 732 -31.78 38.97 -25.62
CA SER A 732 -31.70 37.59 -25.13
C SER A 732 -30.96 37.52 -23.79
N VAL A 733 -29.92 38.34 -23.60
CA VAL A 733 -29.19 38.44 -22.33
C VAL A 733 -30.05 39.09 -21.24
N GLU A 734 -30.79 40.15 -21.58
CA GLU A 734 -31.74 40.80 -20.66
C GLU A 734 -32.79 39.82 -20.15
N LYS A 735 -33.43 39.07 -21.07
CA LYS A 735 -34.46 38.10 -20.70
C LYS A 735 -33.91 36.92 -19.91
N ALA A 736 -32.74 36.40 -20.26
CA ALA A 736 -32.09 35.36 -19.47
C ALA A 736 -31.78 35.86 -18.05
N SER A 737 -31.34 37.10 -17.92
CA SER A 737 -31.10 37.76 -16.62
C SER A 737 -32.38 37.92 -15.80
N GLN A 738 -33.49 38.27 -16.45
CA GLN A 738 -34.81 38.34 -15.80
C GLN A 738 -35.30 36.97 -15.34
N LEU A 739 -35.14 35.92 -16.17
CA LEU A 739 -35.51 34.55 -15.81
C LEU A 739 -34.74 34.05 -14.60
N PHE A 740 -33.44 34.32 -14.50
CA PHE A 740 -32.66 33.98 -13.31
C PHE A 740 -33.21 34.61 -12.02
N MET A 741 -33.87 35.76 -12.13
CA MET A 741 -34.44 36.47 -10.99
C MET A 741 -35.86 36.03 -10.63
N GLN A 742 -36.54 35.27 -11.51
CA GLN A 742 -37.91 34.80 -11.35
C GLN A 742 -38.00 33.35 -10.87
N HIS A 743 -39.07 33.00 -10.17
CA HIS A 743 -39.36 31.60 -9.81
C HIS A 743 -39.62 30.78 -11.09
N PRO A 744 -39.10 29.55 -11.22
CA PRO A 744 -38.48 28.69 -10.20
C PRO A 744 -36.95 28.77 -10.09
N PHE A 745 -36.29 29.71 -10.78
CA PHE A 745 -34.85 29.87 -10.66
C PHE A 745 -34.48 30.42 -9.27
N ARG A 746 -33.62 29.68 -8.58
CA ARG A 746 -33.03 30.08 -7.31
C ARG A 746 -31.55 30.36 -7.55
N ILE A 747 -31.24 31.62 -7.84
CA ILE A 747 -29.86 32.11 -7.85
C ILE A 747 -29.58 32.91 -6.58
N ARG A 748 -28.35 32.78 -6.08
CA ARG A 748 -27.84 33.60 -5.00
C ARG A 748 -27.54 35.01 -5.49
N ASN A 749 -26.74 35.13 -6.54
CA ASN A 749 -26.28 36.40 -7.09
C ASN A 749 -26.12 36.37 -8.61
N LEU A 750 -26.50 37.47 -9.26
CA LEU A 750 -26.20 37.80 -10.64
C LEU A 750 -25.37 39.09 -10.68
N LEU A 751 -24.19 39.04 -11.28
CA LEU A 751 -23.35 40.22 -11.48
C LEU A 751 -23.11 40.43 -12.98
N ILE A 752 -23.50 41.59 -13.51
CA ILE A 752 -23.31 41.93 -14.93
C ILE A 752 -22.32 43.09 -15.05
N ALA A 753 -21.19 42.87 -15.73
CA ALA A 753 -20.20 43.89 -16.05
C ALA A 753 -20.47 44.53 -17.42
N THR A 754 -20.52 45.87 -17.45
CA THR A 754 -20.92 46.66 -18.61
C THR A 754 -20.24 48.03 -18.66
N ARG A 755 -20.56 48.84 -19.67
CA ARG A 755 -20.16 50.24 -19.81
C ARG A 755 -21.30 51.20 -19.40
N PRO A 756 -20.99 52.45 -19.00
CA PRO A 756 -21.99 53.42 -18.54
C PRO A 756 -23.17 53.63 -19.48
N HIS A 757 -22.94 53.71 -20.79
CA HIS A 757 -24.00 53.94 -21.78
C HIS A 757 -25.00 52.77 -21.91
N GLU A 758 -24.64 51.57 -21.49
CA GLU A 758 -25.53 50.39 -21.49
C GLU A 758 -26.23 50.16 -20.13
N THR A 759 -25.86 50.95 -19.12
CA THR A 759 -26.33 50.73 -17.75
C THR A 759 -27.82 51.02 -17.61
N GLN A 760 -28.30 52.04 -18.32
CA GLN A 760 -29.72 52.40 -18.29
C GLN A 760 -30.61 51.25 -18.79
N HIS A 761 -30.26 50.63 -19.92
CA HIS A 761 -30.99 49.49 -20.47
C HIS A 761 -31.02 48.29 -19.50
N LEU A 762 -29.90 47.98 -18.85
CA LEU A 762 -29.86 46.92 -17.85
C LEU A 762 -30.65 47.26 -16.59
N CYS A 763 -30.68 48.52 -16.15
CA CYS A 763 -31.49 48.95 -15.01
C CYS A 763 -33.00 48.88 -15.31
N GLU A 764 -33.40 49.18 -16.55
CA GLU A 764 -34.78 48.98 -17.01
C GLU A 764 -35.16 47.48 -16.99
N ALA A 765 -34.26 46.61 -17.42
CA ALA A 765 -34.48 45.16 -17.41
C ALA A 765 -34.41 44.53 -16.01
N LEU A 766 -33.60 45.08 -15.10
CA LEU A 766 -33.36 44.60 -13.73
C LEU A 766 -33.49 45.76 -12.71
N PRO A 767 -34.72 46.22 -12.39
CA PRO A 767 -34.94 47.37 -11.50
C PRO A 767 -34.37 47.19 -10.08
N GLN A 768 -34.23 45.95 -9.63
CA GLN A 768 -33.68 45.58 -8.32
C GLN A 768 -32.14 45.54 -8.30
N ALA A 769 -31.47 45.78 -9.42
CA ALA A 769 -30.02 45.68 -9.49
C ALA A 769 -29.33 46.90 -8.88
N LYS A 770 -28.32 46.65 -8.04
CA LYS A 770 -27.47 47.72 -7.50
C LYS A 770 -26.39 48.09 -8.50
N VAL A 771 -26.28 49.37 -8.85
CA VAL A 771 -25.23 49.86 -9.76
C VAL A 771 -23.98 50.20 -8.95
N VAL A 772 -22.83 49.70 -9.43
CA VAL A 772 -21.52 49.92 -8.83
C VAL A 772 -20.53 50.31 -9.91
N SER A 773 -19.62 51.23 -9.57
CA SER A 773 -18.50 51.66 -10.39
C SER A 773 -17.20 51.49 -9.62
N MET A 774 -16.08 51.26 -10.31
CA MET A 774 -14.74 51.27 -9.74
C MET A 774 -14.17 52.69 -9.73
N LYS A 775 -13.50 53.04 -8.64
CA LYS A 775 -12.67 54.24 -8.62
C LYS A 775 -11.33 53.98 -9.30
N PRO A 776 -10.76 55.00 -9.95
CA PRO A 776 -9.37 54.93 -10.40
C PRO A 776 -8.42 54.65 -9.23
N LEU A 777 -7.26 54.06 -9.51
CA LEU A 777 -6.25 53.77 -8.49
C LEU A 777 -5.81 55.07 -7.80
N HIS A 778 -5.68 55.04 -6.48
CA HIS A 778 -5.15 56.16 -5.69
C HIS A 778 -3.63 56.25 -5.83
N GLU A 779 -3.02 57.35 -5.39
CA GLU A 779 -1.60 57.67 -5.64
C GLU A 779 -0.64 56.55 -5.19
N GLU A 780 -0.82 56.02 -3.97
CA GLU A 780 -0.03 54.89 -3.45
C GLU A 780 -0.21 53.62 -4.31
N GLN A 781 -1.43 53.31 -4.71
CA GLN A 781 -1.73 52.14 -5.55
C GLN A 781 -1.14 52.28 -6.97
N ARG A 782 -0.99 53.50 -7.49
CA ARG A 782 -0.34 53.75 -8.79
C ARG A 782 1.15 53.45 -8.73
N ILE A 783 1.81 53.93 -7.67
CA ILE A 783 3.24 53.67 -7.43
C ILE A 783 3.45 52.17 -7.27
N GLU A 784 2.61 51.52 -6.48
CA GLU A 784 2.65 50.08 -6.26
C GLU A 784 2.42 49.28 -7.55
N PHE A 785 1.47 49.70 -8.39
CA PHE A 785 1.23 49.10 -9.70
C PHE A 785 2.49 49.13 -10.57
N LEU A 786 3.14 50.29 -10.67
CA LEU A 786 4.37 50.45 -11.47
C LEU A 786 5.53 49.62 -10.91
N ARG A 787 5.68 49.61 -9.58
CA ARG A 787 6.69 48.83 -8.87
C ARG A 787 6.55 47.33 -9.16
N SER A 788 5.34 46.81 -9.00
CA SER A 788 5.01 45.41 -9.29
C SER A 788 5.19 45.07 -10.77
N TRP A 789 4.79 45.97 -11.68
CA TRP A 789 4.94 45.79 -13.13
C TRP A 789 6.41 45.65 -13.55
N TRP A 790 7.29 46.52 -13.03
CA TRP A 790 8.72 46.49 -13.33
C TRP A 790 9.54 45.49 -12.47
N LYS A 791 8.91 44.85 -11.48
CA LYS A 791 9.57 43.94 -10.52
C LYS A 791 10.76 44.58 -9.80
N CYS A 792 10.63 45.85 -9.41
CA CYS A 792 11.67 46.58 -8.67
C CYS A 792 11.28 46.75 -7.19
N GLU A 793 12.25 46.75 -6.28
CA GLU A 793 11.97 47.01 -4.86
C GLU A 793 11.88 48.51 -4.54
N GLU A 794 12.65 49.33 -5.27
CA GLU A 794 12.69 50.77 -5.09
C GLU A 794 11.54 51.49 -5.82
N SER A 795 10.92 52.46 -5.14
CA SER A 795 9.82 53.26 -5.70
C SER A 795 10.29 54.52 -6.43
N LEU A 796 11.59 54.75 -6.54
CA LEU A 796 12.16 56.01 -7.05
C LEU A 796 11.73 56.30 -8.50
N ASP A 797 11.90 55.34 -9.40
CA ASP A 797 11.52 55.47 -10.81
C ASP A 797 9.99 55.67 -10.98
N ALA A 798 9.18 55.00 -10.16
CA ALA A 798 7.73 55.12 -10.19
C ALA A 798 7.26 56.51 -9.70
N CYS A 799 7.85 57.01 -8.61
CA CYS A 799 7.60 58.34 -8.09
C CYS A 799 8.03 59.43 -9.09
N GLN A 800 9.21 59.28 -9.71
CA GLN A 800 9.70 60.22 -10.72
C GLN A 800 8.80 60.28 -11.94
N LEU A 801 8.36 59.12 -12.46
CA LEU A 801 7.41 59.06 -13.58
C LEU A 801 6.08 59.75 -13.23
N MET A 802 5.51 59.45 -12.07
CA MET A 802 4.23 60.04 -11.65
C MET A 802 4.34 61.56 -11.44
N GLN A 803 5.44 62.03 -10.85
CA GLN A 803 5.71 63.45 -10.66
C GLN A 803 5.87 64.17 -12.01
N TYR A 804 6.59 63.58 -12.96
CA TYR A 804 6.75 64.11 -14.31
C TYR A 804 5.40 64.23 -15.03
N LEU A 805 4.58 63.17 -15.00
CA LEU A 805 3.28 63.15 -15.68
C LEU A 805 2.33 64.19 -15.10
N ARG A 806 2.30 64.34 -13.77
CA ARG A 806 1.50 65.37 -13.08
C ARG A 806 1.97 66.78 -13.42
N ALA A 807 3.27 67.03 -13.42
CA ALA A 807 3.82 68.34 -13.76
C ALA A 807 3.58 68.73 -15.23
N THR A 808 3.64 67.75 -16.14
CA THR A 808 3.63 67.99 -17.58
C THR A 808 2.22 67.98 -18.18
N TYR A 809 1.36 67.04 -17.77
CA TYR A 809 0.02 66.85 -18.34
C TYR A 809 -1.13 67.10 -17.36
N GLY A 810 -0.83 67.48 -16.11
CA GLY A 810 -1.82 67.69 -15.06
C GLY A 810 -2.54 66.39 -14.69
N ASP A 811 -3.88 66.42 -14.71
CA ASP A 811 -4.73 65.32 -14.23
C ASP A 811 -4.97 64.20 -15.28
N TRP A 812 -4.21 64.20 -16.39
CA TRP A 812 -4.36 63.19 -17.45
C TRP A 812 -4.22 61.76 -16.96
N VAL A 813 -3.34 61.53 -15.98
CA VAL A 813 -3.18 60.21 -15.35
C VAL A 813 -4.25 60.05 -14.28
N VAL A 814 -5.43 59.61 -14.73
CA VAL A 814 -6.60 59.42 -13.88
C VAL A 814 -6.43 58.20 -12.98
N GLY A 815 -5.54 57.26 -13.33
CA GLY A 815 -5.25 56.06 -12.52
C GLY A 815 -6.01 54.82 -12.99
N SER A 816 -6.40 54.76 -14.27
CA SER A 816 -6.92 53.53 -14.89
C SER A 816 -5.81 52.47 -14.99
N PRO A 817 -6.02 51.21 -14.57
CA PRO A 817 -5.01 50.16 -14.67
C PRO A 817 -4.47 49.96 -16.10
N PHE A 818 -5.35 50.06 -17.11
CA PHE A 818 -4.93 49.96 -18.50
C PHE A 818 -4.03 51.12 -18.94
N GLN A 819 -4.36 52.35 -18.51
CA GLN A 819 -3.53 53.53 -18.78
C GLN A 819 -2.15 53.40 -18.14
N LEU A 820 -2.07 52.96 -16.88
CA LEU A 820 -0.81 52.74 -16.18
C LEU A 820 0.02 51.63 -16.84
N LYS A 821 -0.63 50.53 -17.27
CA LYS A 821 0.04 49.46 -18.02
C LYS A 821 0.76 50.00 -19.26
N LEU A 822 0.07 50.79 -20.08
CA LEU A 822 0.65 51.36 -21.30
C LEU A 822 1.81 52.31 -20.98
N LEU A 823 1.64 53.20 -20.00
CA LEU A 823 2.67 54.14 -19.59
C LEU A 823 3.90 53.44 -19.00
N ALA A 824 3.70 52.41 -18.18
CA ALA A 824 4.77 51.59 -17.62
C ALA A 824 5.58 50.89 -18.72
N GLN A 825 4.88 50.37 -19.73
CA GLN A 825 5.50 49.72 -20.87
C GLN A 825 6.28 50.73 -21.75
N ILE A 826 5.74 51.93 -21.99
CA ILE A 826 6.44 52.98 -22.76
C ILE A 826 7.68 53.44 -22.00
N TYR A 827 7.60 53.62 -20.68
CA TYR A 827 8.75 54.00 -19.85
C TYR A 827 9.85 52.94 -19.87
N GLN A 828 9.47 51.66 -19.89
CA GLN A 828 10.44 50.56 -19.96
C GLN A 828 11.10 50.45 -21.35
N GLU A 829 10.35 50.64 -22.43
CA GLU A 829 10.84 50.46 -23.79
C GLU A 829 11.53 51.71 -24.37
N ASN A 830 11.08 52.91 -23.98
CA ASN A 830 11.53 54.17 -24.58
C ASN A 830 11.50 55.32 -23.57
N ARG A 831 12.49 55.37 -22.66
CA ARG A 831 12.63 56.46 -21.67
C ARG A 831 12.78 57.84 -22.31
N THR A 832 13.36 57.95 -23.51
CA THR A 832 13.57 59.24 -24.18
C THR A 832 12.26 59.89 -24.64
N ALA A 833 11.17 59.11 -24.79
CA ALA A 833 9.83 59.64 -25.05
C ALA A 833 9.36 60.65 -23.99
N PHE A 834 9.78 60.47 -22.73
CA PHE A 834 9.47 61.36 -21.61
C PHE A 834 10.25 62.68 -21.64
N SER A 835 11.10 62.90 -22.65
CA SER A 835 11.72 64.21 -22.90
C SER A 835 10.92 65.07 -23.89
N SER A 836 9.91 64.50 -24.57
CA SER A 836 9.13 65.16 -25.61
C SER A 836 7.64 65.19 -25.27
N PHE A 837 7.10 66.40 -25.07
CA PHE A 837 5.69 66.61 -24.72
C PHE A 837 4.70 65.99 -25.72
N GLY A 838 4.91 66.14 -27.02
CA GLY A 838 4.02 65.48 -27.99
C GLY A 838 4.43 64.04 -28.32
N GLY A 839 5.71 63.70 -28.17
CA GLY A 839 6.23 62.37 -28.48
C GLY A 839 5.70 61.27 -27.56
N LEU A 840 5.58 61.54 -26.26
CA LEU A 840 5.00 60.59 -25.31
C LEU A 840 3.53 60.30 -25.62
N LEU A 841 2.73 61.34 -25.89
CA LEU A 841 1.31 61.16 -26.18
C LEU A 841 1.09 60.38 -27.48
N GLU A 842 1.93 60.59 -28.49
CA GLU A 842 1.93 59.82 -29.74
C GLU A 842 2.17 58.34 -29.54
N LEU A 843 3.21 58.00 -28.78
CA LEU A 843 3.53 56.61 -28.45
C LEU A 843 2.42 55.98 -27.62
N TYR A 844 1.81 56.74 -26.70
CA TYR A 844 0.65 56.30 -25.94
C TYR A 844 -0.55 56.00 -26.84
N LEU A 845 -0.92 56.93 -27.73
CA LEU A 845 -2.04 56.76 -28.66
C LEU A 845 -1.80 55.60 -29.63
N GLU A 846 -0.59 55.46 -30.15
CA GLU A 846 -0.21 54.33 -31.00
C GLU A 846 -0.43 52.99 -30.28
N LYS A 847 0.04 52.86 -29.03
CA LYS A 847 -0.20 51.65 -28.24
C LYS A 847 -1.68 51.46 -27.87
N GLN A 848 -2.40 52.53 -27.53
CA GLN A 848 -3.84 52.48 -27.26
C GLN A 848 -4.61 51.94 -28.46
N PHE A 849 -4.34 52.46 -29.67
CA PHE A 849 -4.96 51.98 -30.90
C PHE A 849 -4.55 50.54 -31.21
N TYR A 850 -3.28 50.18 -31.03
CA TYR A 850 -2.79 48.82 -31.24
C TYR A 850 -3.51 47.81 -30.32
N GLU A 851 -3.54 48.07 -29.01
CA GLU A 851 -4.16 47.18 -28.02
C GLU A 851 -5.70 47.15 -28.16
N SER A 852 -6.33 48.26 -28.53
CA SER A 852 -7.79 48.30 -28.76
C SER A 852 -8.17 47.56 -30.04
N ASN A 853 -7.37 47.67 -31.11
CA ASN A 853 -7.53 46.86 -32.32
C ASN A 853 -7.25 45.38 -32.07
N HIS A 854 -6.24 45.04 -31.27
CA HIS A 854 -5.96 43.65 -30.89
C HIS A 854 -7.14 43.05 -30.08
N ARG A 855 -7.77 43.84 -29.20
CA ARG A 855 -9.00 43.46 -28.49
C ARG A 855 -10.18 43.23 -29.44
N ALA A 856 -10.34 44.07 -30.48
CA ALA A 856 -11.36 43.90 -31.51
C ALA A 856 -11.07 42.70 -32.45
N ASN A 857 -9.81 42.41 -32.76
CA ASN A 857 -9.39 41.33 -33.67
C ASN A 857 -9.68 39.92 -33.12
N HIS A 858 -9.78 39.75 -31.79
CA HIS A 858 -10.21 38.49 -31.17
C HIS A 858 -11.70 38.14 -31.40
N VAL A 859 -12.46 39.01 -32.06
CA VAL A 859 -13.90 38.85 -32.35
C VAL A 859 -14.16 38.38 -33.80
N MET A 860 -13.16 38.38 -34.70
CA MET A 860 -13.32 37.95 -36.11
C MET A 860 -12.18 37.02 -36.57
N GLY A 861 -12.42 36.11 -37.53
CA GLY A 861 -11.48 35.05 -37.94
C GLY A 861 -10.21 35.49 -38.70
N ILE A 862 -9.16 34.65 -38.64
CA ILE A 862 -7.72 34.99 -38.81
C ILE A 862 -7.30 35.60 -40.17
N ALA A 863 -8.02 35.36 -41.27
CA ALA A 863 -7.55 35.76 -42.60
C ALA A 863 -7.96 37.18 -43.05
N GLN A 864 -9.05 37.76 -42.52
CA GLN A 864 -9.52 39.12 -42.85
C GLN A 864 -8.91 40.21 -41.94
N GLN A 865 -8.11 39.81 -40.94
CA GLN A 865 -7.73 40.64 -39.78
C GLN A 865 -6.66 41.72 -40.04
N ARG A 866 -5.67 41.50 -40.92
CA ARG A 866 -4.53 42.43 -41.05
C ARG A 866 -4.82 43.66 -41.91
N MET A 867 -5.58 43.52 -42.99
CA MET A 867 -5.99 44.67 -43.82
C MET A 867 -7.07 45.51 -43.13
N ALA A 868 -8.03 44.88 -42.44
CA ALA A 868 -9.06 45.58 -41.68
C ALA A 868 -8.50 46.38 -40.50
N ALA A 869 -7.48 45.88 -39.77
CA ALA A 869 -6.91 46.56 -38.61
C ALA A 869 -6.20 47.88 -38.94
N ASN A 870 -5.49 47.96 -40.08
CA ASN A 870 -4.84 49.20 -40.53
C ASN A 870 -5.86 50.22 -41.03
N THR A 871 -6.86 49.77 -41.80
CA THR A 871 -7.97 50.63 -42.25
C THR A 871 -8.79 51.14 -41.07
N LEU A 872 -9.04 50.31 -40.06
CA LEU A 872 -9.78 50.70 -38.85
C LEU A 872 -8.95 51.62 -37.96
N ARG A 873 -7.62 51.41 -37.83
CA ARG A 873 -6.72 52.36 -37.13
C ARG A 873 -6.78 53.74 -37.79
N GLN A 874 -6.67 53.79 -39.12
CA GLN A 874 -6.71 55.05 -39.86
C GLN A 874 -8.08 55.73 -39.75
N ALA A 875 -9.17 55.00 -40.01
CA ALA A 875 -10.53 55.52 -39.87
C ALA A 875 -10.85 55.97 -38.43
N SER A 876 -10.30 55.28 -37.43
CA SER A 876 -10.41 55.70 -36.03
C SER A 876 -9.65 56.97 -35.74
N HIS A 877 -8.41 57.08 -36.24
CA HIS A 877 -7.59 58.28 -36.08
C HIS A 877 -8.26 59.50 -36.72
N GLU A 878 -8.72 59.35 -37.98
CA GLU A 878 -9.44 60.39 -38.72
C GLU A 878 -10.75 60.78 -38.03
N GLY A 879 -11.52 59.79 -37.53
CA GLY A 879 -12.73 60.01 -36.76
C GLY A 879 -12.50 60.82 -35.47
N HIS A 880 -11.44 60.50 -34.71
CA HIS A 880 -11.07 61.29 -33.53
C HIS A 880 -10.64 62.71 -33.89
N CYS A 881 -9.88 62.92 -34.97
CA CYS A 881 -9.54 64.25 -35.48
C CYS A 881 -10.79 65.05 -35.84
N ALA A 882 -11.74 64.46 -36.57
CA ALA A 882 -12.98 65.12 -36.96
C ALA A 882 -13.86 65.49 -35.76
N LEU A 883 -14.02 64.56 -34.80
CA LEU A 883 -14.78 64.79 -33.58
C LEU A 883 -14.11 65.84 -32.69
N ALA A 884 -12.78 65.79 -32.51
CA ALA A 884 -12.04 66.78 -31.75
C ALA A 884 -12.14 68.17 -32.37
N ALA A 885 -12.05 68.27 -33.69
CA ALA A 885 -12.27 69.54 -34.40
C ALA A 885 -13.70 70.07 -34.16
N GLN A 886 -14.72 69.21 -34.21
CA GLN A 886 -16.09 69.62 -33.92
C GLN A 886 -16.23 70.12 -32.48
N LEU A 887 -15.75 69.37 -31.49
CA LEU A 887 -15.90 69.72 -30.07
C LEU A 887 -15.08 70.96 -29.67
N SER A 888 -13.87 71.13 -30.20
CA SER A 888 -12.99 72.25 -29.84
C SER A 888 -13.31 73.53 -30.60
N PHE A 889 -13.68 73.43 -31.88
CA PHE A 889 -13.86 74.60 -32.73
C PHE A 889 -15.32 74.96 -32.98
N PHE A 890 -16.24 73.99 -32.92
CA PHE A 890 -17.67 74.19 -33.17
C PHE A 890 -18.57 73.55 -32.09
N PRO A 891 -18.38 73.86 -30.80
CA PRO A 891 -19.07 73.18 -29.69
C PRO A 891 -20.61 73.31 -29.72
N ALA A 892 -21.14 74.34 -30.39
CA ALA A 892 -22.59 74.54 -30.54
C ALA A 892 -23.25 73.61 -31.58
N LYS A 893 -22.47 72.87 -32.41
CA LYS A 893 -23.02 71.93 -33.39
C LYS A 893 -23.25 70.56 -32.75
N PRO A 894 -24.46 69.96 -32.87
CA PRO A 894 -24.74 68.64 -32.30
C PRO A 894 -23.85 67.57 -32.94
N VAL A 895 -23.34 66.66 -32.12
CA VAL A 895 -22.50 65.54 -32.56
C VAL A 895 -23.38 64.45 -33.18
N ASN A 896 -23.07 64.04 -34.41
CA ASN A 896 -23.79 62.94 -35.05
C ASN A 896 -23.28 61.58 -34.53
N MET A 897 -24.02 60.98 -33.60
CA MET A 897 -23.66 59.69 -33.01
C MET A 897 -23.63 58.54 -34.02
N THR A 898 -24.39 58.59 -35.11
CA THR A 898 -24.30 57.54 -36.14
C THR A 898 -22.96 57.57 -36.88
N SER A 899 -22.29 58.72 -36.91
CA SER A 899 -20.99 58.89 -37.56
C SER A 899 -19.80 58.62 -36.63
N PHE A 900 -19.96 58.78 -35.32
CA PHE A 900 -18.86 58.69 -34.35
C PHE A 900 -19.01 57.57 -33.30
N GLY A 901 -20.14 56.86 -33.26
CA GLY A 901 -20.44 55.87 -32.22
C GLY A 901 -19.39 54.76 -32.10
N TYR A 902 -18.77 54.33 -33.21
CA TYR A 902 -17.73 53.30 -33.22
C TYR A 902 -16.46 53.71 -32.44
N LEU A 903 -16.24 55.00 -32.20
CA LEU A 903 -15.08 55.48 -31.44
C LEU A 903 -15.18 55.18 -29.94
N LEU A 904 -16.39 54.90 -29.42
CA LEU A 904 -16.60 54.50 -28.01
C LEU A 904 -15.88 53.20 -27.65
N ASP A 905 -15.62 52.33 -28.63
CA ASP A 905 -14.93 51.05 -28.45
C ASP A 905 -13.41 51.15 -28.30
N ILE A 906 -12.85 52.31 -28.64
CA ILE A 906 -11.41 52.59 -28.58
C ILE A 906 -11.03 53.14 -27.20
N GLY A 907 -12.02 53.65 -26.46
CA GLY A 907 -11.86 54.10 -25.08
C GLY A 907 -11.19 55.46 -24.93
N LEU A 908 -11.15 56.29 -25.97
CA LEU A 908 -10.67 57.67 -25.91
C LEU A 908 -11.81 58.69 -25.78
N ILE A 909 -13.05 58.26 -26.03
CA ILE A 909 -14.26 59.05 -25.87
C ILE A 909 -15.26 58.32 -24.97
N ILE A 910 -16.11 59.10 -24.30
CA ILE A 910 -17.16 58.62 -23.42
C ILE A 910 -18.46 59.36 -23.72
N LEU A 911 -19.58 58.66 -23.52
CA LEU A 911 -20.93 59.20 -23.65
C LEU A 911 -21.50 59.41 -22.25
N GLU A 912 -21.83 60.66 -21.92
CA GLU A 912 -22.39 61.05 -20.62
C GLU A 912 -23.60 61.96 -20.86
N GLY A 913 -24.79 61.55 -20.41
CA GLY A 913 -26.02 62.35 -20.57
C GLY A 913 -26.33 62.76 -22.01
N ASN A 914 -26.16 61.83 -22.97
CA ASN A 914 -26.27 62.05 -24.43
C ASN A 914 -25.23 63.01 -25.05
N GLN A 915 -24.24 63.47 -24.29
CA GLN A 915 -23.13 64.26 -24.79
C GLN A 915 -21.87 63.40 -24.95
N VAL A 916 -21.19 63.55 -26.08
CA VAL A 916 -19.88 62.92 -26.31
C VAL A 916 -18.80 63.87 -25.86
N ARG A 917 -17.85 63.33 -25.09
CA ARG A 917 -16.60 64.02 -24.76
C ARG A 917 -15.43 63.06 -24.84
N PHE A 918 -14.23 63.59 -24.97
CA PHE A 918 -13.03 62.80 -24.78
C PHE A 918 -12.88 62.39 -23.31
N GLU A 919 -12.32 61.22 -23.06
CA GLU A 919 -12.01 60.73 -21.70
C GLU A 919 -11.18 61.77 -20.94
N HIS A 920 -10.22 62.38 -21.63
CA HIS A 920 -9.43 63.49 -21.12
C HIS A 920 -9.22 64.58 -22.18
N ARG A 921 -9.19 65.84 -21.75
CA ARG A 921 -9.05 67.01 -22.64
C ARG A 921 -7.75 67.01 -23.44
N VAL A 922 -6.69 66.41 -22.92
CA VAL A 922 -5.39 66.26 -23.62
C VAL A 922 -5.54 65.53 -24.95
N PHE A 923 -6.40 64.51 -25.04
CA PHE A 923 -6.65 63.80 -26.30
C PHE A 923 -7.41 64.67 -27.29
N GLN A 924 -8.44 65.39 -26.81
CA GLN A 924 -9.19 66.33 -27.62
C GLN A 924 -8.27 67.42 -28.20
N ASP A 925 -7.42 68.01 -27.35
CA ASP A 925 -6.49 69.06 -27.75
C ASP A 925 -5.44 68.57 -28.74
N TYR A 926 -4.93 67.34 -28.58
CA TYR A 926 -4.00 66.71 -29.52
C TYR A 926 -4.63 66.51 -30.90
N PHE A 927 -5.77 65.82 -30.96
CA PHE A 927 -6.45 65.54 -32.23
C PHE A 927 -6.99 66.81 -32.89
N ALA A 928 -7.44 67.80 -32.12
CA ALA A 928 -7.85 69.11 -32.64
C ALA A 928 -6.66 69.88 -33.23
N ALA A 929 -5.48 69.83 -32.60
CA ALA A 929 -4.26 70.41 -33.16
C ALA A 929 -3.84 69.74 -34.47
N GLU A 930 -3.94 68.41 -34.57
CA GLU A 930 -3.64 67.70 -35.81
C GLU A 930 -4.67 68.01 -36.92
N ALA A 931 -5.95 68.12 -36.59
CA ALA A 931 -7.01 68.45 -37.54
C ALA A 931 -6.80 69.82 -38.22
N LEU A 932 -6.17 70.78 -37.54
CA LEU A 932 -5.77 72.07 -38.12
C LEU A 932 -4.76 71.94 -39.27
N MET A 933 -3.99 70.84 -39.30
CA MET A 933 -3.05 70.54 -40.39
C MET A 933 -3.75 69.80 -41.54
N VAL A 934 -4.74 68.96 -41.25
CA VAL A 934 -5.36 68.08 -42.26
C VAL A 934 -6.51 68.78 -43.01
N GLY A 935 -7.13 69.82 -42.44
CA GLY A 935 -8.26 70.53 -43.05
C GLY A 935 -8.09 72.04 -43.21
N HIS A 936 -8.77 72.62 -44.20
CA HIS A 936 -9.00 74.08 -44.31
C HIS A 936 -10.10 74.53 -43.32
N ILE A 937 -10.00 74.13 -42.04
CA ILE A 937 -11.02 74.40 -41.02
C ILE A 937 -11.17 75.91 -40.74
N PHE A 938 -10.06 76.65 -40.85
CA PHE A 938 -9.98 78.09 -40.63
C PHE A 938 -9.17 78.78 -41.73
N HIS A 939 -9.52 80.03 -42.05
CA HIS A 939 -8.71 80.90 -42.90
C HIS A 939 -7.44 81.36 -42.14
N PRO A 940 -6.29 81.60 -42.80
CA PRO A 940 -5.05 82.07 -42.14
C PRO A 940 -5.19 83.31 -41.22
N ASP A 941 -6.23 84.12 -41.43
CA ASP A 941 -6.51 85.35 -40.68
C ASP A 941 -7.71 85.26 -39.72
N ASP A 942 -8.20 84.06 -39.43
CA ASP A 942 -9.39 83.89 -38.60
C ASP A 942 -9.15 84.28 -37.12
N SER A 943 -9.84 85.33 -36.66
CA SER A 943 -9.74 85.82 -35.27
C SER A 943 -10.25 84.80 -34.25
N ARG A 944 -11.23 83.96 -34.60
CA ARG A 944 -11.80 82.96 -33.70
C ARG A 944 -10.78 81.89 -33.32
N LEU A 945 -9.95 81.47 -34.27
CA LEU A 945 -8.88 80.52 -33.99
C LEU A 945 -7.85 81.11 -33.02
N ARG A 946 -7.58 82.42 -33.12
CA ARG A 946 -6.68 83.13 -32.20
C ARG A 946 -7.26 83.15 -30.78
N ASP A 947 -8.54 83.46 -30.65
CA ASP A 947 -9.22 83.47 -29.34
C ASP A 947 -9.20 82.08 -28.69
N ILE A 948 -9.49 81.03 -29.47
CA ILE A 948 -9.47 79.63 -28.98
C ILE A 948 -8.05 79.22 -28.55
N LEU A 949 -7.00 79.58 -29.30
CA LEU A 949 -5.61 79.25 -28.96
C LEU A 949 -5.05 80.07 -27.80
N ASN A 950 -5.66 81.22 -27.48
CA ASN A 950 -5.28 82.08 -26.37
C ASN A 950 -6.09 81.82 -25.09
N ASP A 951 -7.20 81.09 -25.18
CA ASP A 951 -7.97 80.62 -24.03
C ASP A 951 -7.08 79.75 -23.09
N PRO A 952 -6.90 80.14 -21.81
CA PRO A 952 -6.15 79.36 -20.82
C PRO A 952 -6.65 77.92 -20.67
N LEU A 953 -7.94 77.68 -20.94
CA LEU A 953 -8.54 76.35 -20.88
C LEU A 953 -8.01 75.42 -21.99
N ASN A 954 -7.52 75.97 -23.11
CA ASN A 954 -6.95 75.23 -24.25
C ASN A 954 -5.41 75.22 -24.24
N ARG A 955 -4.78 75.29 -23.06
CA ARG A 955 -3.31 75.38 -22.94
C ARG A 955 -2.56 74.29 -23.70
N PHE A 956 -3.09 73.06 -23.75
CA PHE A 956 -2.44 71.94 -24.42
C PHE A 956 -2.62 71.96 -25.94
N LEU A 957 -3.75 72.49 -26.43
CA LEU A 957 -4.01 72.65 -27.87
C LEU A 957 -2.88 73.42 -28.57
N TYR A 958 -2.44 74.52 -27.98
CA TYR A 958 -1.33 75.32 -28.52
C TYR A 958 0.01 74.57 -28.49
N GLN A 959 0.29 73.83 -27.41
CA GLN A 959 1.52 73.06 -27.29
C GLN A 959 1.57 71.89 -28.28
N PHE A 960 0.45 71.20 -28.50
CA PHE A 960 0.36 70.16 -29.52
C PHE A 960 0.43 70.73 -30.93
N LEU A 961 -0.14 71.92 -31.19
CA LEU A 961 0.03 72.61 -32.46
C LEU A 961 1.51 72.86 -32.79
N LEU A 962 2.27 73.37 -31.82
CA LEU A 962 3.73 73.55 -31.97
C LEU A 962 4.44 72.22 -32.25
N HIS A 963 4.09 71.17 -31.51
CA HIS A 963 4.65 69.84 -31.72
C HIS A 963 4.36 69.29 -33.13
N HIS A 964 3.11 69.37 -33.60
CA HIS A 964 2.74 68.94 -34.95
C HIS A 964 3.48 69.75 -36.03
N LEU A 965 3.63 71.07 -35.86
CA LEU A 965 4.40 71.93 -36.79
C LEU A 965 5.91 71.63 -36.75
N GLY A 966 6.43 71.14 -35.63
CA GLY A 966 7.81 70.68 -35.48
C GLY A 966 8.15 69.48 -36.38
N LYS A 967 7.16 68.69 -36.79
CA LYS A 967 7.36 67.49 -37.61
C LYS A 967 7.78 67.82 -39.06
N PRO A 968 8.73 67.08 -39.67
CA PRO A 968 9.15 67.31 -41.05
C PRO A 968 8.00 67.25 -42.05
N LYS A 969 7.08 66.29 -41.89
CA LYS A 969 5.90 66.12 -42.77
C LYS A 969 4.98 67.34 -42.81
N ASN A 970 5.00 68.18 -41.77
CA ASN A 970 4.13 69.35 -41.63
C ASN A 970 4.86 70.67 -41.89
N ALA A 971 6.10 70.64 -42.39
CA ALA A 971 6.92 71.85 -42.57
C ALA A 971 6.25 72.92 -43.46
N HIS A 972 5.46 72.50 -44.45
CA HIS A 972 4.71 73.38 -45.35
C HIS A 972 3.58 74.15 -44.65
N PHE A 973 3.10 73.71 -43.48
CA PHE A 973 2.10 74.44 -42.70
C PHE A 973 2.69 75.56 -41.83
N ARG A 974 4.02 75.61 -41.62
CA ARG A 974 4.65 76.61 -40.73
C ARG A 974 4.37 78.04 -41.15
N ALA A 975 4.43 78.33 -42.45
CA ALA A 975 4.13 79.64 -43.01
C ALA A 975 2.68 80.08 -42.74
N ARG A 976 1.73 79.14 -42.70
CA ARG A 976 0.30 79.41 -42.45
C ARG A 976 0.03 79.86 -41.00
N PHE A 977 0.82 79.39 -40.04
CA PHE A 977 0.65 79.70 -38.61
C PHE A 977 1.67 80.73 -38.09
N GLU A 978 2.61 81.18 -38.91
CA GLU A 978 3.74 82.03 -38.51
C GLU A 978 3.30 83.36 -37.86
N GLY A 979 2.21 83.97 -38.34
CA GLY A 979 1.64 85.19 -37.76
C GLY A 979 1.08 85.00 -36.35
N ILE A 980 0.41 83.87 -36.08
CA ILE A 980 -0.13 83.51 -34.77
C ILE A 980 1.02 83.14 -33.80
N LEU A 981 2.08 82.50 -34.31
CA LEU A 981 3.23 82.07 -33.51
C LEU A 981 4.15 83.24 -33.08
N ARG A 982 4.41 84.22 -33.96
CA ARG A 982 5.28 85.37 -33.65
C ARG A 982 4.71 86.28 -32.56
N GLN A 983 3.39 86.51 -32.55
CA GLN A 983 2.75 87.35 -31.52
C GLN A 983 2.71 86.70 -30.14
N LYS A 984 2.53 85.38 -30.05
CA LYS A 984 2.49 84.68 -28.75
C LYS A 984 3.88 84.51 -28.13
N LEU A 985 4.93 84.39 -28.96
CA LEU A 985 6.32 84.49 -28.49
C LEU A 985 6.62 85.89 -27.92
N ALA A 986 6.07 86.95 -28.53
CA ALA A 986 6.17 88.31 -27.99
C ALA A 986 5.37 88.51 -26.68
N SER A 987 4.21 87.86 -26.53
CA SER A 987 3.40 87.92 -25.30
C SER A 987 3.95 87.03 -24.16
N GLN A 988 4.71 85.97 -24.45
CA GLN A 988 5.38 85.13 -23.45
C GLN A 988 6.75 85.69 -23.00
N GLN A 989 7.44 86.45 -23.86
CA GLN A 989 8.66 87.17 -23.48
C GLN A 989 8.37 88.38 -22.58
N THR A 990 7.20 89.01 -22.71
CA THR A 990 6.74 90.08 -21.81
C THR A 990 6.26 89.56 -20.45
N SER A 991 5.84 88.30 -20.33
CA SER A 991 5.42 87.71 -19.04
C SER A 991 6.56 87.05 -18.23
N LYS A 992 7.76 86.88 -18.80
CA LYS A 992 8.96 86.40 -18.08
C LYS A 992 9.87 87.55 -17.60
N GLY A 993 9.48 88.79 -17.90
CA GLY A 993 10.10 90.01 -17.40
C GLY A 993 9.22 90.71 -16.37
N HIS A 994 8.71 89.98 -15.38
CA HIS A 994 8.24 90.50 -14.09
C HIS A 994 8.35 89.43 -13.01
#